data_AF-A0A7G6U2B2-F1
#
_entry.id   AF-A0A7G6U2B2-F1
#
_cell.length_a   1.000
_cell.length_b   1.000
_cell.length_c   1.000
_cell.angle_alpha   90.00
_cell.angle_beta   90.00
_cell.angle_gamma   90.00
#
_symmetry.space_group_name_H-M   'P 1'
#
loop_
_entity.id
_entity.type
_entity.pdbx_description
1 polymer ?
#
loop_
_entity_poly.entity_id
_entity_poly.type
_entity_poly.pdbx_seq_one_letter_code
_entity_poly.pdbx_strand_id
1 'polypeptide(L)'
;MSVFAATAPVLLARGYSPIPILPHDHPHKARGKAPGTSRLLLKWNECCDRQATSDEIVEWSGYPNCGVGVACGYGGLIAVDIDDEALVEPLRRVLPVMSVAKRGRKGLTAFYRTTEPLPSKNYRAPSPAKRGLLDFLSDGKQTVVPGSIHPDTGKPYKWITTGDLLNTPLAELPVFTSDHRDKMEEVLRAHGWDAPDPVHARKDAIERPSKPIGGVSRDDDFSRAFIAGRAAYLPQLGLAKLTPVAGGWRSIASYRPSSSGKAGHKRGLNLAIRAAGAIIDHNTGEGFNDITLVARCKFNDDNGQAFTWLCKTLNVEEGPQIAMKPTHKDNRVSLPDAVARIEQVLARFDQSIHDGIAIRGRERLTPSLIQPVHPIVRVRSEAGVSKSTVAIRHVAAQAKLGRRLIYAIPEHDLAHQVVLDFASHGIEARIYRGYEQPDPADPNYAMCRNKKAYEAARDLGVSIRSEICEREIDGESAHCPFIKECGMERQRQFRSQVWIVPHALLFIKRPDFIPEPDGVVIDESFITNAISKPVEIGMAALLRFKVEDCSNEETDIVGLWRSRLAAAVHANGDGPLSRDALTAQEITAEIASDVSFLEARRLFRHRLRPDMLGGEFSTTAATHKGGNTMARNAATLWQELATFLDEGDHEDFYGPREKSGRLTVADGKISVAALRPVHQDWGNCPILTLDATAPPANIMAKVFGKIDIPGLPPAVTSEPDVAAMWSPHVHVRQITRARVSMSKLGLVGGAKPDNEEAILRYIRRRALQAASAEIGLITYMGFLEKYAEKLPPNVITLHFGRLAGMNTMKDVAGLIVIGRQRPPKAVIEAEASVLAGYPIATDGPHYSRATAGIQLADGSVVGVPAEFHPDPFAEAVRWRKTEGELDQAIGRIRAHRRLAPCWLDIVTDVSLSVRPHEVMTWDDMEKEGEAPGLIMANRRHAVVVLGLSERAAKSVAKTISLGTDSIYYNIESVPNEIVYKVTYRYEGSKEKTANAMLRPYVFQGGALALRKLLEKNGPLEKLDIQGRKLKDSPEAKARLARATLAVLADLEARGDFDAADED
;
A
#
# COMPACT_ATOMS: atom_id res chain seq x y z
N MET A 1 -21.46 57.19 7.86
CA MET A 1 -21.93 56.02 8.66
C MET A 1 -21.84 54.79 7.76
N SER A 2 -21.25 53.68 8.23
CA SER A 2 -21.12 52.45 7.40
C SER A 2 -22.47 51.76 7.22
N VAL A 3 -22.60 50.91 6.19
CA VAL A 3 -23.81 50.11 5.98
C VAL A 3 -24.05 49.20 7.19
N PHE A 4 -22.97 48.65 7.75
CA PHE A 4 -23.02 47.87 8.98
C PHE A 4 -23.66 48.67 10.13
N ALA A 5 -23.18 49.88 10.40
CA ALA A 5 -23.70 50.72 11.48
C ALA A 5 -25.20 51.05 11.33
N ALA A 6 -25.70 51.16 10.10
CA ALA A 6 -27.11 51.44 9.83
C ALA A 6 -28.02 50.21 9.97
N THR A 7 -27.52 49.01 9.68
CA THR A 7 -28.34 47.80 9.51
C THR A 7 -28.20 46.79 10.65
N ALA A 8 -27.02 46.70 11.26
CA ALA A 8 -26.73 45.71 12.29
C ALA A 8 -27.61 45.83 13.55
N PRO A 9 -27.92 47.03 14.09
CA PRO A 9 -28.80 47.14 15.25
C PRO A 9 -30.22 46.59 14.98
N VAL A 10 -30.73 46.79 13.76
CA VAL A 10 -32.05 46.29 13.34
C VAL A 10 -32.02 44.77 13.21
N LEU A 11 -31.00 44.20 12.56
CA LEU A 11 -30.82 42.76 12.44
C LEU A 11 -30.70 42.08 13.81
N LEU A 12 -29.96 42.70 14.74
CA LEU A 12 -29.81 42.21 16.10
C LEU A 12 -31.16 42.13 16.83
N ALA A 13 -31.96 43.20 16.76
CA ALA A 13 -33.29 43.25 17.36
C ALA A 13 -34.27 42.22 16.77
N ARG A 14 -34.06 41.79 15.52
CA ARG A 14 -34.87 40.79 14.82
C ARG A 14 -34.42 39.34 15.05
N GLY A 15 -33.45 39.13 15.94
CA GLY A 15 -32.97 37.81 16.34
C GLY A 15 -31.87 37.24 15.44
N TYR A 16 -31.29 38.04 14.53
CA TYR A 16 -30.14 37.62 13.73
C TYR A 16 -28.82 37.98 14.42
N SER A 17 -27.73 37.35 13.97
CA SER A 17 -26.36 37.65 14.43
C SER A 17 -25.57 38.36 13.31
N PRO A 18 -25.57 39.70 13.26
CA PRO A 18 -24.89 40.45 12.22
C PRO A 18 -23.39 40.57 12.47
N ILE A 19 -22.60 40.47 11.40
CA ILE A 19 -21.13 40.59 11.42
C ILE A 19 -20.65 41.57 10.35
N PRO A 20 -19.58 42.35 10.60
CA PRO A 20 -19.06 43.30 9.63
C PRO A 20 -18.35 42.56 8.49
N ILE A 21 -18.54 43.04 7.27
CA ILE A 21 -17.86 42.54 6.06
C ILE A 21 -16.82 43.57 5.64
N LEU A 22 -15.63 43.07 5.29
CA LEU A 22 -14.52 43.91 4.81
C LEU A 22 -15.03 44.89 3.75
N PRO A 23 -14.67 46.19 3.82
CA PRO A 23 -15.04 47.18 2.82
C PRO A 23 -14.71 46.69 1.40
N HIS A 24 -15.59 46.98 0.46
CA HIS A 24 -15.47 46.53 -0.93
C HIS A 24 -14.22 47.07 -1.66
N ASP A 25 -13.67 48.17 -1.16
CA ASP A 25 -12.47 48.89 -1.60
C ASP A 25 -11.20 48.50 -0.81
N HIS A 26 -11.28 47.56 0.15
CA HIS A 26 -10.14 47.11 0.94
C HIS A 26 -9.08 46.39 0.07
N PRO A 27 -7.76 46.56 0.29
CA PRO A 27 -6.70 45.93 -0.51
C PRO A 27 -6.62 44.39 -0.42
N HIS A 28 -7.49 43.75 0.37
CA HIS A 28 -7.44 42.30 0.59
C HIS A 28 -8.21 41.57 -0.51
N LYS A 29 -7.71 40.41 -0.95
CA LYS A 29 -8.35 39.62 -2.02
C LYS A 29 -9.81 39.19 -1.73
N ALA A 30 -10.20 39.17 -0.45
CA ALA A 30 -11.55 38.82 0.00
C ALA A 30 -12.43 40.02 0.41
N ARG A 31 -12.06 41.24 -0.02
CA ARG A 31 -12.84 42.48 0.17
C ARG A 31 -14.30 42.30 -0.26
N GLY A 32 -15.24 42.90 0.45
CA GLY A 32 -16.68 42.83 0.15
C GLY A 32 -17.32 41.44 0.29
N LYS A 33 -16.59 40.42 0.76
CA LYS A 33 -17.07 39.03 0.88
C LYS A 33 -16.71 38.36 2.21
N ALA A 34 -15.56 38.67 2.81
CA ALA A 34 -15.12 38.04 4.06
C ALA A 34 -15.45 38.91 5.29
N PRO A 35 -15.76 38.30 6.45
CA PRO A 35 -15.94 39.01 7.71
C PRO A 35 -14.70 39.78 8.13
N GLY A 36 -14.87 41.06 8.45
CA GLY A 36 -13.78 41.96 8.80
C GLY A 36 -14.18 43.43 8.79
N THR A 37 -13.29 44.24 9.35
CA THR A 37 -13.40 45.69 9.43
C THR A 37 -12.30 46.35 8.61
N SER A 38 -11.24 46.89 9.24
CA SER A 38 -9.97 47.24 8.58
C SER A 38 -9.00 46.06 8.48
N ARG A 39 -9.38 44.90 9.02
CA ARG A 39 -8.68 43.61 8.98
C ARG A 39 -9.69 42.47 9.05
N LEU A 40 -9.28 41.25 8.72
CA LEU A 40 -10.13 40.07 8.86
C LEU A 40 -10.56 39.87 10.33
N LEU A 41 -11.86 39.60 10.53
CA LEU A 41 -12.40 39.31 11.86
C LEU A 41 -12.05 37.86 12.21
N LEU A 42 -11.15 37.67 13.17
CA LEU A 42 -10.80 36.35 13.68
C LEU A 42 -11.95 35.82 14.53
N LYS A 43 -12.20 34.51 14.48
CA LYS A 43 -13.25 33.82 15.26
C LYS A 43 -14.68 34.34 15.05
N TRP A 44 -14.98 34.97 13.92
CA TRP A 44 -16.35 35.39 13.58
C TRP A 44 -17.36 34.24 13.63
N ASN A 45 -16.92 32.99 13.40
CA ASN A 45 -17.76 31.78 13.51
C ASN A 45 -18.41 31.63 14.89
N GLU A 46 -17.87 32.23 15.97
CA GLU A 46 -18.55 32.23 17.28
C GLU A 46 -19.93 32.90 17.19
N CYS A 47 -20.12 33.81 16.23
CA CYS A 47 -21.41 34.45 15.96
C CYS A 47 -22.44 33.50 15.29
N CYS A 48 -22.03 32.29 14.89
CA CYS A 48 -22.94 31.20 14.49
C CYS A 48 -23.53 30.47 15.71
N ASP A 49 -22.82 30.43 16.83
CA ASP A 49 -23.25 29.75 18.06
C ASP A 49 -23.93 30.71 19.05
N ARG A 50 -23.58 31.99 19.01
CA ARG A 50 -24.18 33.06 19.84
C ARG A 50 -24.53 34.28 19.00
N GLN A 51 -25.44 35.11 19.51
CA GLN A 51 -25.69 36.40 18.90
C GLN A 51 -24.47 37.31 19.11
N ALA A 52 -24.20 38.17 18.13
CA ALA A 52 -23.35 39.33 18.34
C ALA A 52 -23.92 40.18 19.49
N THR A 53 -23.07 40.67 20.37
CA THR A 53 -23.50 41.49 21.52
C THR A 53 -23.67 42.95 21.11
N SER A 54 -24.49 43.71 21.83
CA SER A 54 -24.66 45.14 21.56
C SER A 54 -23.33 45.92 21.58
N ASP A 55 -22.41 45.55 22.47
CA ASP A 55 -21.08 46.17 22.56
C ASP A 55 -20.23 45.89 21.31
N GLU A 56 -20.28 44.65 20.78
CA GLU A 56 -19.63 44.29 19.52
C GLU A 56 -20.23 45.05 18.33
N ILE A 57 -21.57 45.23 18.30
CA ILE A 57 -22.21 46.03 17.27
C ILE A 57 -21.76 47.49 17.34
N VAL A 58 -21.69 48.09 18.53
CA VAL A 58 -21.19 49.46 18.72
C VAL A 58 -19.74 49.58 18.28
N GLU A 59 -18.88 48.64 18.70
CA GLU A 59 -17.46 48.62 18.30
C GLU A 59 -17.30 48.53 16.78
N TRP A 60 -17.96 47.55 16.15
CA TRP A 60 -17.85 47.33 14.71
C TRP A 60 -18.49 48.46 13.89
N SER A 61 -19.50 49.14 14.43
CA SER A 61 -20.12 50.32 13.81
C SER A 61 -19.18 51.52 13.73
N GLY A 62 -18.15 51.58 14.58
CA GLY A 62 -17.10 52.61 14.54
C GLY A 62 -16.21 52.55 13.29
N TYR A 63 -16.22 51.42 12.55
CA TYR A 63 -15.40 51.27 11.35
C TYR A 63 -16.14 51.78 10.09
N PRO A 64 -15.54 52.69 9.31
CA PRO A 64 -16.16 53.22 8.11
C PRO A 64 -16.23 52.15 7.00
N ASN A 65 -17.18 52.34 6.07
CA ASN A 65 -17.32 51.58 4.81
C ASN A 65 -17.49 50.05 4.92
N CYS A 66 -17.66 49.51 6.12
CA CYS A 66 -17.92 48.09 6.32
C CYS A 66 -19.29 47.70 5.74
N GLY A 67 -19.31 46.57 5.03
CA GLY A 67 -20.55 45.88 4.65
C GLY A 67 -21.11 45.10 5.83
N VAL A 68 -22.25 44.46 5.62
CA VAL A 68 -22.96 43.65 6.60
C VAL A 68 -23.19 42.24 6.07
N GLY A 69 -22.90 41.26 6.92
CA GLY A 69 -23.24 39.87 6.73
C GLY A 69 -24.03 39.36 7.93
N VAL A 70 -24.66 38.21 7.76
CA VAL A 70 -25.33 37.48 8.83
C VAL A 70 -24.67 36.13 8.99
N ALA A 71 -24.36 35.76 10.23
CA ALA A 71 -23.84 34.44 10.57
C ALA A 71 -24.97 33.40 10.50
N CYS A 72 -24.82 32.40 9.63
CA CYS A 72 -25.74 31.27 9.54
C CYS A 72 -25.45 30.27 10.66
N GLY A 73 -26.46 29.53 11.11
CA GLY A 73 -26.39 28.64 12.28
C GLY A 73 -27.03 29.25 13.52
N TYR A 74 -26.85 30.56 13.77
CA TYR A 74 -27.40 31.20 14.96
C TYR A 74 -28.93 31.23 14.91
N GLY A 75 -29.56 30.76 15.98
CA GLY A 75 -31.02 30.62 16.07
C GLY A 75 -31.64 29.74 14.98
N GLY A 76 -30.83 28.87 14.35
CA GLY A 76 -31.25 28.00 13.25
C GLY A 76 -31.32 28.69 11.89
N LEU A 77 -30.73 29.88 11.70
CA LEU A 77 -30.72 30.55 10.40
C LEU A 77 -29.97 29.71 9.35
N ILE A 78 -30.63 29.44 8.23
CA ILE A 78 -30.00 28.86 7.05
C ILE A 78 -30.23 29.73 5.81
N ALA A 79 -29.33 29.62 4.86
CA ALA A 79 -29.47 30.23 3.54
C ALA A 79 -29.15 29.23 2.43
N VAL A 80 -30.04 29.14 1.46
CA VAL A 80 -29.88 28.31 0.26
C VAL A 80 -29.42 29.22 -0.87
N ASP A 81 -28.13 29.16 -1.20
CA ASP A 81 -27.49 30.00 -2.21
C ASP A 81 -27.40 29.27 -3.55
N ILE A 82 -28.27 29.62 -4.49
CA ILE A 82 -28.40 28.96 -5.80
C ILE A 82 -27.48 29.68 -6.77
N ASP A 83 -26.38 29.02 -7.16
CA ASP A 83 -25.37 29.57 -8.09
C ASP A 83 -25.80 29.47 -9.56
N ASP A 84 -26.62 28.45 -9.90
CA ASP A 84 -27.07 28.15 -11.26
C ASP A 84 -28.52 28.64 -11.49
N GLU A 85 -28.69 29.57 -12.44
CA GLU A 85 -30.00 30.18 -12.71
C GLU A 85 -31.02 29.16 -13.26
N ALA A 86 -30.56 28.07 -13.88
CA ALA A 86 -31.42 26.97 -14.32
C ALA A 86 -32.08 26.20 -13.16
N LEU A 87 -31.48 26.24 -11.96
CA LEU A 87 -32.01 25.55 -10.77
C LEU A 87 -33.04 26.36 -9.99
N VAL A 88 -33.19 27.65 -10.27
CA VAL A 88 -34.07 28.55 -9.49
C VAL A 88 -35.52 28.07 -9.51
N GLU A 89 -36.07 27.82 -10.70
CA GLU A 89 -37.48 27.43 -10.86
C GLU A 89 -37.77 25.99 -10.39
N PRO A 90 -36.92 24.97 -10.72
CA PRO A 90 -37.07 23.64 -10.15
C PRO A 90 -37.01 23.62 -8.62
N LEU A 91 -36.08 24.35 -8.02
CA LEU A 91 -35.94 24.40 -6.56
C LEU A 91 -37.09 25.16 -5.89
N ARG A 92 -37.62 26.21 -6.53
CA ARG A 92 -38.79 26.94 -6.01
C ARG A 92 -40.01 26.03 -5.77
N ARG A 93 -40.13 24.91 -6.49
CA ARG A 93 -41.26 23.97 -6.35
C ARG A 93 -41.11 23.01 -5.18
N VAL A 94 -39.89 22.78 -4.70
CA VAL A 94 -39.60 21.76 -3.66
C VAL A 94 -39.17 22.38 -2.32
N LEU A 95 -38.69 23.63 -2.34
CA LEU A 95 -38.31 24.35 -1.12
C LEU A 95 -39.56 25.00 -0.47
N PRO A 96 -39.52 25.30 0.84
CA PRO A 96 -40.53 26.12 1.48
C PRO A 96 -40.69 27.48 0.78
N VAL A 97 -41.84 28.14 0.98
CA VAL A 97 -42.12 29.45 0.38
C VAL A 97 -40.95 30.41 0.59
N MET A 98 -40.37 30.91 -0.50
CA MET A 98 -39.25 31.87 -0.47
C MET A 98 -39.75 33.27 -0.06
N SER A 99 -40.08 33.48 1.21
CA SER A 99 -40.60 34.76 1.72
C SER A 99 -39.52 35.85 1.79
N VAL A 100 -38.25 35.47 1.97
CA VAL A 100 -37.09 36.36 2.00
C VAL A 100 -35.98 35.82 1.10
N ALA A 101 -35.64 36.55 0.04
CA ALA A 101 -34.55 36.20 -0.87
C ALA A 101 -33.83 37.43 -1.44
N LYS A 102 -32.53 37.26 -1.75
CA LYS A 102 -31.67 38.28 -2.37
C LYS A 102 -31.09 37.80 -3.70
N ARG A 103 -30.81 38.73 -4.62
CA ARG A 103 -30.10 38.42 -5.87
C ARG A 103 -28.58 38.35 -5.64
N GLY A 104 -27.98 37.26 -6.07
CA GLY A 104 -26.52 37.07 -6.11
C GLY A 104 -25.88 37.62 -7.40
N ARG A 105 -24.62 37.27 -7.66
CA ARG A 105 -23.95 37.56 -8.94
C ARG A 105 -24.56 36.72 -10.08
N LYS A 106 -24.92 35.48 -9.77
CA LYS A 106 -25.62 34.50 -10.60
C LYS A 106 -26.63 33.81 -9.68
N GLY A 107 -27.87 33.63 -10.12
CA GLY A 107 -28.96 33.07 -9.30
C GLY A 107 -29.39 33.93 -8.10
N LEU A 108 -29.83 33.28 -7.01
CA LEU A 108 -30.41 33.92 -5.81
C LEU A 108 -30.09 33.17 -4.53
N THR A 109 -30.16 33.87 -3.40
CA THR A 109 -30.06 33.28 -2.05
C THR A 109 -31.39 33.41 -1.33
N ALA A 110 -31.99 32.30 -0.89
CA ALA A 110 -33.23 32.27 -0.08
C ALA A 110 -32.93 31.95 1.39
N PHE A 111 -33.66 32.55 2.33
CA PHE A 111 -33.42 32.45 3.77
C PHE A 111 -34.54 31.67 4.48
N TYR A 112 -34.16 30.79 5.40
CA TYR A 112 -35.07 29.96 6.19
C TYR A 112 -34.57 29.78 7.61
N ARG A 113 -35.39 29.14 8.45
CA ARG A 113 -35.00 28.68 9.80
C ARG A 113 -35.11 27.15 9.89
N THR A 114 -34.20 26.50 10.59
CA THR A 114 -34.28 25.08 10.92
C THR A 114 -34.43 24.86 12.43
N THR A 115 -35.13 23.80 12.82
CA THR A 115 -35.16 23.26 14.19
C THR A 115 -34.34 21.97 14.32
N GLU A 116 -33.77 21.49 13.21
CA GLU A 116 -32.98 20.25 13.11
C GLU A 116 -31.50 20.57 12.79
N PRO A 117 -30.54 19.72 13.21
CA PRO A 117 -29.13 19.90 12.91
C PRO A 117 -28.83 19.62 11.43
N LEU A 118 -28.87 20.67 10.61
CA LEU A 118 -28.59 20.58 9.17
C LEU A 118 -27.21 21.20 8.86
N PRO A 119 -26.14 20.40 8.69
CA PRO A 119 -24.80 20.94 8.44
C PRO A 119 -24.68 21.57 7.05
N SER A 120 -23.82 22.59 6.94
CA SER A 120 -23.51 23.25 5.67
C SER A 120 -22.91 22.28 4.64
N LYS A 121 -23.28 22.43 3.37
CA LYS A 121 -22.83 21.55 2.27
C LYS A 121 -22.76 22.31 0.95
N ASN A 122 -21.70 22.07 0.20
CA ASN A 122 -21.48 22.66 -1.12
C ASN A 122 -21.78 21.62 -2.20
N TYR A 123 -22.70 21.93 -3.11
CA TYR A 123 -23.13 21.05 -4.19
C TYR A 123 -22.49 21.49 -5.51
N ARG A 124 -21.75 20.58 -6.15
CA ARG A 124 -20.95 20.82 -7.36
C ARG A 124 -21.14 19.69 -8.36
N ALA A 125 -21.11 20.00 -9.65
CA ALA A 125 -21.10 18.98 -10.71
C ALA A 125 -19.75 18.22 -10.74
N PRO A 126 -19.70 16.94 -11.22
CA PRO A 126 -18.49 16.13 -11.24
C PRO A 126 -17.39 16.68 -12.16
N SER A 127 -16.18 16.12 -12.02
CA SER A 127 -15.02 16.43 -12.86
C SER A 127 -15.29 16.01 -14.31
N PRO A 128 -14.87 16.79 -15.33
CA PRO A 128 -13.97 17.94 -15.28
C PRO A 128 -14.65 19.31 -15.08
N ALA A 129 -15.98 19.38 -15.09
CA ALA A 129 -16.70 20.67 -15.12
C ALA A 129 -16.62 21.44 -13.78
N LYS A 130 -16.63 20.76 -12.62
CA LYS A 130 -16.60 21.35 -11.26
C LYS A 130 -17.49 22.59 -11.08
N ARG A 131 -18.63 22.63 -11.78
CA ARG A 131 -19.54 23.77 -11.84
C ARG A 131 -20.28 23.93 -10.51
N GLY A 132 -20.37 25.17 -10.00
CA GLY A 132 -21.18 25.54 -8.83
C GLY A 132 -22.66 25.36 -9.11
N LEU A 133 -23.35 24.49 -8.35
CA LEU A 133 -24.80 24.32 -8.46
C LEU A 133 -25.51 25.10 -7.35
N LEU A 134 -25.17 24.81 -6.10
CA LEU A 134 -25.80 25.36 -4.91
C LEU A 134 -24.86 25.29 -3.70
N ASP A 135 -24.89 26.30 -2.84
CA ASP A 135 -24.26 26.30 -1.52
C ASP A 135 -25.33 26.38 -0.42
N PHE A 136 -25.40 25.33 0.42
CA PHE A 136 -26.28 25.29 1.57
C PHE A 136 -25.52 25.82 2.79
N LEU A 137 -25.86 27.05 3.19
CA LEU A 137 -25.17 27.82 4.23
C LEU A 137 -25.93 27.68 5.55
N SER A 138 -25.34 26.93 6.48
CA SER A 138 -25.85 26.70 7.84
C SER A 138 -24.71 26.99 8.83
N ASP A 139 -24.59 26.23 9.92
CA ASP A 139 -23.56 26.42 10.94
C ASP A 139 -22.13 26.52 10.36
N GLY A 140 -21.35 27.44 10.94
CA GLY A 140 -19.99 27.80 10.51
C GLY A 140 -19.89 28.57 9.19
N LYS A 141 -21.02 29.05 8.62
CA LYS A 141 -21.06 29.85 7.39
C LYS A 141 -21.69 31.23 7.63
N GLN A 142 -21.52 32.13 6.67
CA GLN A 142 -22.18 33.45 6.65
C GLN A 142 -22.60 33.80 5.23
N THR A 143 -23.51 34.75 5.10
CA THR A 143 -23.83 35.36 3.81
C THR A 143 -23.94 36.88 3.92
N VAL A 144 -23.52 37.58 2.87
CA VAL A 144 -23.55 39.05 2.78
C VAL A 144 -24.96 39.50 2.43
N VAL A 145 -25.48 40.50 3.15
CA VAL A 145 -26.86 40.99 2.97
C VAL A 145 -26.92 42.33 2.20
N PRO A 146 -28.04 42.59 1.48
CA PRO A 146 -28.36 43.86 0.82
C PRO A 146 -28.11 45.10 1.67
N GLY A 147 -27.64 46.15 0.99
CA GLY A 147 -26.95 47.30 1.60
C GLY A 147 -25.44 47.23 1.37
N SER A 148 -24.84 46.03 1.37
CA SER A 148 -23.42 45.82 1.06
C SER A 148 -23.13 45.88 -0.44
N ILE A 149 -21.91 46.28 -0.81
CA ILE A 149 -21.46 46.36 -2.21
C ILE A 149 -20.74 45.07 -2.62
N HIS A 150 -21.14 44.47 -3.74
CA HIS A 150 -20.51 43.27 -4.27
C HIS A 150 -19.17 43.62 -4.97
N PRO A 151 -18.05 42.97 -4.62
CA PRO A 151 -16.71 43.42 -5.02
C PRO A 151 -16.40 43.25 -6.52
N ASP A 152 -17.06 42.30 -7.20
CA ASP A 152 -16.81 42.06 -8.63
C ASP A 152 -17.75 42.85 -9.56
N THR A 153 -18.87 43.37 -9.05
CA THR A 153 -19.89 44.07 -9.87
C THR A 153 -19.99 45.55 -9.54
N GLY A 154 -19.45 45.99 -8.40
CA GLY A 154 -19.51 47.36 -7.91
C GLY A 154 -20.92 47.85 -7.55
N LYS A 155 -21.92 46.96 -7.56
CA LYS A 155 -23.33 47.28 -7.29
C LYS A 155 -23.77 46.69 -5.93
N PRO A 156 -24.73 47.32 -5.23
CA PRO A 156 -25.26 46.77 -3.98
C PRO A 156 -26.07 45.49 -4.24
N TYR A 157 -26.01 44.53 -3.30
CA TYR A 157 -26.95 43.40 -3.28
C TYR A 157 -28.38 43.93 -3.12
N LYS A 158 -29.37 43.24 -3.70
CA LYS A 158 -30.79 43.63 -3.66
C LYS A 158 -31.68 42.50 -3.16
N TRP A 159 -32.65 42.82 -2.31
CA TRP A 159 -33.78 41.96 -2.00
C TRP A 159 -34.67 41.81 -3.24
N ILE A 160 -35.21 40.61 -3.48
CA ILE A 160 -36.07 40.30 -4.63
C ILE A 160 -37.48 39.86 -4.22
N THR A 161 -37.74 39.80 -2.91
CA THR A 161 -39.02 39.48 -2.29
C THR A 161 -39.57 40.71 -1.58
N THR A 162 -40.86 40.69 -1.25
CA THR A 162 -41.50 41.75 -0.45
C THR A 162 -41.01 41.78 0.99
N GLY A 163 -40.67 40.61 1.56
CA GLY A 163 -39.99 40.48 2.85
C GLY A 163 -38.47 40.60 2.72
N ASP A 164 -37.83 41.17 3.74
CA ASP A 164 -36.37 41.22 3.91
C ASP A 164 -35.96 40.90 5.36
N LEU A 165 -34.65 40.75 5.62
CA LEU A 165 -34.18 40.44 6.98
C LEU A 165 -34.26 41.64 7.95
N LEU A 166 -34.52 42.86 7.48
CA LEU A 166 -34.69 44.03 8.34
C LEU A 166 -36.13 44.13 8.87
N ASN A 167 -37.10 43.62 8.11
CA ASN A 167 -38.53 43.66 8.46
C ASN A 167 -39.12 42.30 8.89
N THR A 168 -38.42 41.18 8.64
CA THR A 168 -38.85 39.83 9.02
C THR A 168 -38.01 39.30 10.19
N PRO A 169 -38.57 38.98 11.36
CA PRO A 169 -37.86 38.31 12.46
C PRO A 169 -37.39 36.89 12.09
N LEU A 170 -36.27 36.43 12.68
CA LEU A 170 -35.74 35.08 12.46
C LEU A 170 -36.78 33.98 12.74
N ALA A 171 -37.58 34.16 13.79
CA ALA A 171 -38.61 33.19 14.19
C ALA A 171 -39.76 33.06 13.17
N GLU A 172 -39.97 34.07 12.33
CA GLU A 172 -41.03 34.10 11.30
C GLU A 172 -40.54 33.59 9.93
N LEU A 173 -39.24 33.29 9.79
CA LEU A 173 -38.75 32.64 8.58
C LEU A 173 -39.38 31.24 8.43
N PRO A 174 -39.76 30.84 7.21
CA PRO A 174 -40.31 29.51 6.95
C PRO A 174 -39.35 28.41 7.43
N VAL A 175 -39.93 27.34 7.97
CA VAL A 175 -39.16 26.21 8.52
C VAL A 175 -38.65 25.33 7.38
N PHE A 176 -37.35 25.08 7.38
CA PHE A 176 -36.69 24.14 6.48
C PHE A 176 -36.34 22.87 7.26
N THR A 177 -36.72 21.71 6.72
CA THR A 177 -36.58 20.40 7.37
C THR A 177 -35.63 19.49 6.57
N SER A 178 -35.25 18.36 7.15
CA SER A 178 -34.53 17.29 6.45
C SER A 178 -35.24 16.82 5.17
N ASP A 179 -36.57 16.64 5.18
CA ASP A 179 -37.36 16.27 3.98
C ASP A 179 -37.22 17.30 2.83
N HIS A 180 -37.23 18.60 3.14
CA HIS A 180 -36.99 19.63 2.13
C HIS A 180 -35.57 19.56 1.57
N ARG A 181 -34.58 19.16 2.39
CA ARG A 181 -33.20 18.93 1.94
C ARG A 181 -33.13 17.75 0.99
N ASP A 182 -33.84 16.66 1.27
CA ASP A 182 -33.83 15.46 0.44
C ASP A 182 -34.45 15.72 -0.93
N LYS A 183 -35.60 16.42 -0.97
CA LYS A 183 -36.24 16.86 -2.23
C LYS A 183 -35.37 17.84 -3.02
N MET A 184 -34.69 18.77 -2.33
CA MET A 184 -33.70 19.64 -2.95
C MET A 184 -32.56 18.83 -3.58
N GLU A 185 -32.02 17.85 -2.85
CA GLU A 185 -30.95 16.97 -3.30
C GLU A 185 -31.36 16.10 -4.50
N GLU A 186 -32.62 15.66 -4.56
CA GLU A 186 -33.17 14.95 -5.72
C GLU A 186 -33.20 15.84 -6.98
N VAL A 187 -33.66 17.08 -6.87
CA VAL A 187 -33.60 18.06 -7.98
C VAL A 187 -32.16 18.29 -8.42
N LEU A 188 -31.21 18.38 -7.48
CA LEU A 188 -29.79 18.55 -7.79
C LEU A 188 -29.22 17.33 -8.54
N ARG A 189 -29.59 16.10 -8.16
CA ARG A 189 -29.15 14.87 -8.87
C ARG A 189 -29.62 14.87 -10.32
N ALA A 190 -30.88 15.24 -10.55
CA ALA A 190 -31.43 15.38 -11.91
C ALA A 190 -30.69 16.42 -12.77
N HIS A 191 -29.99 17.38 -12.14
CA HIS A 191 -29.22 18.44 -12.80
C HIS A 191 -27.70 18.23 -12.73
N GLY A 192 -27.27 16.99 -12.55
CA GLY A 192 -25.87 16.58 -12.66
C GLY A 192 -25.05 16.72 -11.38
N TRP A 193 -25.68 16.76 -10.21
CA TRP A 193 -24.99 16.52 -8.95
C TRP A 193 -24.85 15.01 -8.71
N ASP A 194 -23.63 14.50 -8.72
CA ASP A 194 -23.36 13.12 -8.32
C ASP A 194 -23.23 13.09 -6.79
N ALA A 195 -24.16 12.40 -6.13
CA ALA A 195 -24.14 12.31 -4.68
C ALA A 195 -22.90 11.49 -4.27
N PRO A 196 -21.97 12.03 -3.48
CA PRO A 196 -20.93 11.20 -2.90
C PRO A 196 -21.62 10.12 -2.07
N ASP A 197 -21.15 8.86 -2.18
CA ASP A 197 -21.59 7.74 -1.33
C ASP A 197 -21.81 8.24 0.10
N PRO A 198 -22.83 7.75 0.84
CA PRO A 198 -23.14 8.23 2.18
C PRO A 198 -21.95 8.06 3.13
N VAL A 199 -21.08 9.07 3.17
CA VAL A 199 -19.86 9.12 3.98
C VAL A 199 -20.17 9.65 5.38
N HIS A 200 -21.44 9.85 5.76
CA HIS A 200 -21.80 10.58 7.00
C HIS A 200 -22.52 9.78 8.09
N ALA A 201 -22.64 8.46 7.98
CA ALA A 201 -22.79 7.61 9.19
C ALA A 201 -21.44 7.28 9.87
N ARG A 202 -20.30 7.69 9.29
CA ARG A 202 -18.93 7.33 9.76
C ARG A 202 -18.13 8.47 10.40
N LYS A 203 -18.70 9.66 10.60
CA LYS A 203 -17.96 10.79 11.22
C LYS A 203 -18.16 10.97 12.72
N ASP A 204 -19.14 10.31 13.33
CA ASP A 204 -19.34 10.37 14.79
C ASP A 204 -18.75 9.17 15.55
N ALA A 205 -17.98 8.32 14.88
CA ALA A 205 -17.18 7.26 15.51
C ALA A 205 -15.71 7.27 15.06
N ILE A 206 -15.16 8.45 14.77
CA ILE A 206 -13.72 8.64 14.80
C ILE A 206 -13.42 9.40 16.08
N GLU A 207 -13.16 8.66 17.16
CA GLU A 207 -12.27 9.16 18.18
C GLU A 207 -11.00 9.65 17.47
N ARG A 208 -10.79 10.97 17.48
CA ARG A 208 -9.48 11.51 17.18
C ARG A 208 -8.54 10.88 18.20
N PRO A 209 -7.49 10.14 17.80
CA PRO A 209 -6.55 9.60 18.76
C PRO A 209 -6.00 10.75 19.59
N SER A 210 -6.28 10.73 20.89
CA SER A 210 -5.53 11.51 21.85
C SER A 210 -4.06 11.14 21.67
N LYS A 211 -3.17 12.14 21.54
CA LYS A 211 -1.72 11.93 21.62
C LYS A 211 -1.42 11.07 22.86
N PRO A 212 -0.81 9.89 22.73
CA PRO A 212 -0.33 9.18 23.90
C PRO A 212 0.88 9.95 24.43
N ILE A 213 0.74 10.47 25.64
CA ILE A 213 1.89 10.85 26.47
C ILE A 213 2.17 9.61 27.32
N GLY A 214 3.31 8.97 27.06
CA GLY A 214 4.04 8.05 27.95
C GLY A 214 3.28 6.91 28.65
N GLY A 215 3.63 5.67 28.30
CA GLY A 215 3.62 4.52 29.23
C GLY A 215 2.32 3.72 29.35
N VAL A 216 2.44 2.42 29.01
CA VAL A 216 1.52 1.28 29.26
C VAL A 216 0.14 1.38 28.60
N SER A 217 -0.01 0.71 27.45
CA SER A 217 -1.31 0.42 26.82
C SER A 217 -2.06 -0.60 27.68
N ARG A 218 -3.15 -0.19 28.35
CA ARG A 218 -4.15 -1.09 28.97
C ARG A 218 -5.51 -0.86 28.30
N ASP A 219 -6.30 -1.94 28.19
CA ASP A 219 -7.50 -2.14 27.35
C ASP A 219 -8.43 -0.94 27.10
N ASP A 220 -9.02 -0.92 25.91
CA ASP A 220 -10.12 -0.01 25.50
C ASP A 220 -11.31 -0.04 26.48
N ASP A 221 -11.49 -1.15 27.21
CA ASP A 221 -12.55 -1.32 28.20
C ASP A 221 -12.36 -0.44 29.45
N PHE A 222 -11.12 -0.26 29.92
CA PHE A 222 -10.84 0.65 31.06
C PHE A 222 -11.02 2.11 30.66
N SER A 223 -10.57 2.48 29.45
CA SER A 223 -10.73 3.85 28.96
C SER A 223 -12.23 4.22 28.84
N ARG A 224 -13.06 3.30 28.34
CA ARG A 224 -14.53 3.49 28.30
C ARG A 224 -15.13 3.57 29.70
N ALA A 225 -14.73 2.68 30.61
CA ALA A 225 -15.22 2.69 31.99
C ALA A 225 -14.85 3.99 32.73
N PHE A 226 -13.65 4.51 32.53
CA PHE A 226 -13.19 5.76 33.15
C PHE A 226 -13.92 6.97 32.57
N ILE A 227 -14.10 7.04 31.25
CA ILE A 227 -14.88 8.09 30.58
C ILE A 227 -16.33 8.09 31.10
N ALA A 228 -16.97 6.92 31.17
CA ALA A 228 -18.31 6.77 31.72
C ALA A 228 -18.38 7.17 33.22
N GLY A 229 -17.30 6.91 33.96
CA GLY A 229 -17.16 7.19 35.40
C GLY A 229 -16.81 8.64 35.76
N ARG A 230 -16.62 9.55 34.80
CA ARG A 230 -16.19 10.95 35.06
C ARG A 230 -17.04 11.69 36.07
N ALA A 231 -18.35 11.51 36.04
CA ALA A 231 -19.25 12.13 37.01
C ALA A 231 -18.97 11.69 38.47
N ALA A 232 -18.49 10.46 38.67
CA ALA A 232 -18.24 9.89 39.99
C ALA A 232 -16.87 10.29 40.58
N TYR A 233 -15.81 10.33 39.76
CA TYR A 233 -14.45 10.56 40.27
C TYR A 233 -13.99 12.03 40.19
N LEU A 234 -14.50 12.84 39.26
CA LEU A 234 -14.06 14.24 39.10
C LEU A 234 -14.26 15.11 40.36
N PRO A 235 -15.39 15.03 41.10
CA PRO A 235 -15.57 15.79 42.35
C PRO A 235 -14.51 15.45 43.41
N GLN A 236 -13.94 14.25 43.35
CA GLN A 236 -12.95 13.78 44.31
C GLN A 236 -11.54 14.30 44.01
N LEU A 237 -11.31 14.96 42.87
CA LEU A 237 -9.99 15.46 42.47
C LEU A 237 -9.57 16.78 43.12
N GLY A 238 -10.44 17.42 43.91
CA GLY A 238 -10.13 18.73 44.53
C GLY A 238 -9.96 19.86 43.50
N LEU A 239 -10.55 19.70 42.33
CA LEU A 239 -10.54 20.68 41.26
C LEU A 239 -11.40 21.90 41.65
N ALA A 240 -10.77 23.08 41.69
CA ALA A 240 -11.45 24.29 42.15
C ALA A 240 -12.48 24.79 41.13
N LYS A 241 -13.71 25.03 41.60
CA LYS A 241 -14.81 25.59 40.79
C LYS A 241 -15.23 24.67 39.63
N LEU A 242 -15.17 23.35 39.85
CA LEU A 242 -15.67 22.33 38.94
C LEU A 242 -17.17 22.57 38.66
N THR A 243 -17.48 22.98 37.44
CA THR A 243 -18.82 23.39 37.02
C THR A 243 -19.26 22.51 35.85
N PRO A 244 -20.41 21.80 35.93
CA PRO A 244 -20.96 21.07 34.80
C PRO A 244 -21.43 22.03 33.71
N VAL A 245 -21.20 21.68 32.45
CA VAL A 245 -21.61 22.45 31.25
C VAL A 245 -22.18 21.51 30.19
N ALA A 246 -22.89 22.05 29.20
CA ALA A 246 -23.36 21.25 28.07
C ALA A 246 -22.18 20.51 27.41
N GLY A 247 -22.19 19.17 27.45
CA GLY A 247 -21.14 18.32 26.89
C GLY A 247 -19.92 18.04 27.78
N GLY A 248 -19.95 18.36 29.09
CA GLY A 248 -18.88 17.97 30.03
C GLY A 248 -18.78 18.84 31.29
N TRP A 249 -17.55 19.13 31.73
CA TRP A 249 -17.23 19.96 32.90
C TRP A 249 -16.17 21.01 32.56
N ARG A 250 -16.17 22.12 33.30
CA ARG A 250 -15.08 23.08 33.32
C ARG A 250 -14.59 23.33 34.74
N SER A 251 -13.29 23.52 34.90
CA SER A 251 -12.68 23.81 36.21
C SER A 251 -11.52 24.79 36.08
N ILE A 252 -11.12 25.36 37.21
CA ILE A 252 -9.78 25.95 37.35
C ILE A 252 -8.77 24.79 37.40
N ALA A 253 -7.70 24.88 36.62
CA ALA A 253 -6.54 23.98 36.71
C ALA A 253 -5.76 24.27 38.00
N SER A 254 -6.24 23.76 39.14
CA SER A 254 -5.72 24.06 40.48
C SER A 254 -4.33 23.47 40.74
N TYR A 255 -3.92 22.46 39.97
CA TYR A 255 -2.61 21.83 40.04
C TYR A 255 -1.44 22.72 39.56
N ARG A 256 -1.69 23.97 39.11
CA ARG A 256 -0.63 24.90 38.72
C ARG A 256 -0.78 26.33 39.27
N PRO A 257 0.34 27.04 39.48
CA PRO A 257 0.33 28.44 39.91
C PRO A 257 -0.25 29.37 38.83
N SER A 258 -0.75 30.54 39.25
CA SER A 258 -1.31 31.53 38.32
C SER A 258 -0.20 32.14 37.46
N SER A 259 -0.35 32.09 36.13
CA SER A 259 0.51 32.85 35.21
C SER A 259 0.27 34.37 35.26
N SER A 260 -0.78 34.83 35.96
CA SER A 260 -1.21 36.24 36.02
C SER A 260 -1.28 36.82 37.43
N GLY A 261 -0.80 36.10 38.46
CA GLY A 261 -0.83 36.54 39.86
C GLY A 261 -2.23 36.64 40.52
N LYS A 262 -3.32 36.39 39.77
CA LYS A 262 -4.69 36.50 40.30
C LYS A 262 -5.02 35.46 41.40
N ALA A 263 -5.69 35.93 42.45
CA ALA A 263 -6.23 35.11 43.55
C ALA A 263 -7.20 34.03 43.03
N GLY A 264 -7.23 32.85 43.69
CA GLY A 264 -7.90 31.64 43.19
C GLY A 264 -9.35 31.83 42.75
N HIS A 265 -10.14 32.62 43.48
CA HIS A 265 -11.55 32.88 43.16
C HIS A 265 -11.77 33.72 41.88
N LYS A 266 -10.74 34.45 41.41
CA LYS A 266 -10.74 35.29 40.19
C LYS A 266 -10.11 34.60 38.97
N ARG A 267 -9.72 33.32 39.05
CA ARG A 267 -9.14 32.57 37.93
C ARG A 267 -10.24 32.01 37.00
N GLY A 268 -9.96 32.00 35.69
CA GLY A 268 -10.87 31.47 34.67
C GLY A 268 -10.90 29.95 34.63
N LEU A 269 -12.03 29.40 34.19
CA LEU A 269 -12.29 27.95 34.06
C LEU A 269 -11.61 27.39 32.80
N ASN A 270 -10.29 27.32 32.82
CA ASN A 270 -9.47 26.99 31.64
C ASN A 270 -9.27 25.48 31.43
N LEU A 271 -9.58 24.63 32.41
CA LEU A 271 -9.58 23.18 32.23
C LEU A 271 -10.95 22.75 31.70
N ALA A 272 -10.99 22.24 30.47
CA ALA A 272 -12.20 21.69 29.86
C ALA A 272 -12.11 20.16 29.83
N ILE A 273 -13.14 19.50 30.36
CA ILE A 273 -13.24 18.04 30.47
C ILE A 273 -14.52 17.64 29.72
N ARG A 274 -14.42 17.04 28.53
CA ARG A 274 -15.62 16.64 27.78
C ARG A 274 -16.31 15.43 28.42
N ALA A 275 -17.60 15.20 28.16
CA ALA A 275 -18.32 14.05 28.71
C ALA A 275 -17.83 12.72 28.10
N ALA A 276 -17.67 12.67 26.78
CA ALA A 276 -17.18 11.51 26.04
C ALA A 276 -16.01 11.91 25.12
N GLY A 277 -14.90 12.42 25.68
CA GLY A 277 -13.77 12.85 24.84
C GLY A 277 -12.62 13.53 25.56
N ALA A 278 -11.88 14.38 24.83
CA ALA A 278 -10.62 14.97 25.29
C ALA A 278 -10.76 15.85 26.55
N ILE A 279 -9.69 15.86 27.34
CA ILE A 279 -9.47 16.77 28.48
C ILE A 279 -8.34 17.73 28.09
N ILE A 280 -8.56 19.04 28.20
CA ILE A 280 -7.59 20.04 27.74
C ILE A 280 -7.53 21.22 28.71
N ASP A 281 -6.31 21.62 29.11
CA ASP A 281 -6.07 22.93 29.71
C ASP A 281 -5.83 23.96 28.60
N HIS A 282 -6.81 24.83 28.36
CA HIS A 282 -6.77 25.81 27.29
C HIS A 282 -5.71 26.90 27.45
N ASN A 283 -5.13 27.05 28.65
CA ASN A 283 -4.11 28.06 28.90
C ASN A 283 -2.68 27.51 28.77
N THR A 284 -2.47 26.19 28.73
CA THR A 284 -1.18 25.58 28.29
C THR A 284 -1.28 24.89 26.94
N GLY A 285 -2.49 24.53 26.50
CA GLY A 285 -2.71 23.61 25.38
C GLY A 285 -2.38 22.15 25.71
N GLU A 286 -2.15 21.83 27.00
CA GLU A 286 -1.84 20.47 27.45
C GLU A 286 -3.11 19.62 27.45
N GLY A 287 -3.02 18.44 26.85
CA GLY A 287 -4.10 17.46 26.79
C GLY A 287 -3.88 16.33 27.80
N PHE A 288 -4.95 15.91 28.45
CA PHE A 288 -4.96 14.83 29.43
C PHE A 288 -5.91 13.70 28.98
N ASN A 289 -5.66 12.49 29.47
CA ASN A 289 -6.66 11.45 29.60
C ASN A 289 -7.06 11.34 31.08
N ASP A 290 -8.03 10.48 31.40
CA ASP A 290 -8.57 10.34 32.75
C ASP A 290 -7.48 10.00 33.78
N ILE A 291 -6.57 9.08 33.41
CA ILE A 291 -5.45 8.64 34.26
C ILE A 291 -4.47 9.78 34.49
N THR A 292 -4.01 10.46 33.43
CA THR A 292 -3.00 11.52 33.54
C THR A 292 -3.56 12.78 34.21
N LEU A 293 -4.86 13.07 34.06
CA LEU A 293 -5.50 14.13 34.85
C LEU A 293 -5.49 13.79 36.34
N VAL A 294 -5.88 12.56 36.70
CA VAL A 294 -5.90 12.08 38.09
C VAL A 294 -4.47 12.09 38.67
N ALA A 295 -3.49 11.60 37.91
CA ALA A 295 -2.08 11.59 38.29
C ALA A 295 -1.59 13.01 38.59
N ARG A 296 -1.89 13.96 37.71
CA ARG A 296 -1.53 15.38 37.89
C ARG A 296 -2.22 16.02 39.09
N CYS A 297 -3.47 15.66 39.38
CA CYS A 297 -4.24 16.28 40.45
C CYS A 297 -3.96 15.69 41.85
N LYS A 298 -3.66 14.39 41.94
CA LYS A 298 -3.62 13.67 43.22
C LYS A 298 -2.31 12.95 43.52
N PHE A 299 -1.56 12.52 42.50
CA PHE A 299 -0.47 11.56 42.67
C PHE A 299 0.86 12.06 42.11
N ASN A 300 1.04 13.37 41.99
CA ASN A 300 2.29 13.99 41.51
C ASN A 300 2.80 13.38 40.19
N ASP A 301 1.89 13.22 39.23
CA ASP A 301 2.12 12.60 37.91
C ASP A 301 2.47 11.10 37.91
N ASP A 302 2.22 10.37 39.02
CA ASP A 302 2.28 8.90 39.05
C ASP A 302 1.01 8.28 38.43
N ASN A 303 1.12 7.83 37.18
CA ASN A 303 0.04 7.18 36.43
C ASN A 303 -0.39 5.82 37.01
N GLY A 304 0.50 5.11 37.70
CA GLY A 304 0.21 3.79 38.26
C GLY A 304 -0.73 3.90 39.46
N GLN A 305 -0.42 4.80 40.39
CA GLN A 305 -1.29 5.08 41.54
C GLN A 305 -2.62 5.69 41.10
N ALA A 306 -2.61 6.57 40.09
CA ALA A 306 -3.82 7.14 39.52
C ALA A 306 -4.75 6.09 38.91
N PHE A 307 -4.20 5.11 38.19
CA PHE A 307 -4.96 3.99 37.62
C PHE A 307 -5.59 3.12 38.71
N THR A 308 -4.81 2.66 39.70
CA THR A 308 -5.33 1.82 40.78
C THR A 308 -6.40 2.54 41.59
N TRP A 309 -6.23 3.86 41.80
CA TRP A 309 -7.24 4.68 42.44
C TRP A 309 -8.52 4.80 41.60
N LEU A 310 -8.42 4.97 40.28
CA LEU A 310 -9.57 5.00 39.37
C LEU A 310 -10.34 3.67 39.37
N CYS A 311 -9.64 2.54 39.23
CA CYS A 311 -10.26 1.20 39.28
C CYS A 311 -11.01 0.98 40.60
N LYS A 312 -10.38 1.31 41.74
CA LYS A 312 -11.01 1.21 43.06
C LYS A 312 -12.20 2.15 43.22
N THR A 313 -12.10 3.38 42.71
CA THR A 313 -13.16 4.40 42.84
C THR A 313 -14.39 4.08 42.00
N LEU A 314 -14.19 3.45 40.85
CA LEU A 314 -15.25 3.08 39.90
C LEU A 314 -15.69 1.62 40.03
N ASN A 315 -15.13 0.89 41.01
CA ASN A 315 -15.37 -0.55 41.22
C ASN A 315 -15.16 -1.39 39.94
N VAL A 316 -14.13 -1.04 39.16
CA VAL A 316 -13.72 -1.78 37.97
C VAL A 316 -12.73 -2.83 38.43
N GLU A 317 -13.09 -4.12 38.33
CA GLU A 317 -12.18 -5.21 38.64
C GLU A 317 -11.01 -5.19 37.66
N GLU A 318 -9.78 -5.21 38.19
CA GLU A 318 -8.60 -5.44 37.37
C GLU A 318 -8.65 -6.89 36.88
N GLY A 319 -9.20 -7.10 35.68
CA GLY A 319 -9.05 -8.37 34.97
C GLY A 319 -7.56 -8.74 34.88
N PRO A 320 -7.21 -10.03 34.86
CA PRO A 320 -5.82 -10.45 34.77
C PRO A 320 -5.18 -9.81 33.54
N GLN A 321 -4.07 -9.08 33.71
CA GLN A 321 -3.33 -8.51 32.61
C GLN A 321 -2.95 -9.64 31.65
N ILE A 322 -3.59 -9.69 30.49
CA ILE A 322 -3.19 -10.59 29.43
C ILE A 322 -1.85 -10.04 28.92
N ALA A 323 -0.75 -10.64 29.39
CA ALA A 323 0.59 -10.30 28.91
C ALA A 323 0.58 -10.35 27.38
N MET A 324 0.82 -9.21 26.74
CA MET A 324 0.85 -9.09 25.28
C MET A 324 1.91 -10.06 24.76
N LYS A 325 1.47 -11.08 24.03
CA LYS A 325 2.36 -12.13 23.53
C LYS A 325 3.02 -11.68 22.23
N PRO A 326 4.29 -12.06 21.99
CA PRO A 326 4.89 -11.96 20.68
C PRO A 326 4.00 -12.65 19.63
N THR A 327 3.80 -11.97 18.51
CA THR A 327 3.02 -12.54 17.38
C THR A 327 3.72 -13.76 16.79
N HIS A 328 5.06 -13.70 16.75
CA HIS A 328 5.91 -14.75 16.19
C HIS A 328 6.67 -15.45 17.30
N LYS A 329 6.73 -16.78 17.24
CA LYS A 329 7.63 -17.57 18.09
C LYS A 329 9.04 -17.48 17.51
N ASP A 330 10.02 -17.17 18.35
CA ASP A 330 11.43 -17.20 17.92
C ASP A 330 11.99 -18.61 18.08
N ASN A 331 12.09 -19.31 16.95
CA ASN A 331 12.68 -20.64 16.86
C ASN A 331 14.07 -20.60 16.20
N ARG A 332 14.71 -19.42 16.14
CA ARG A 332 16.02 -19.24 15.51
C ARG A 332 17.08 -20.03 16.27
N VAL A 333 17.97 -20.67 15.53
CA VAL A 333 19.12 -21.40 16.06
C VAL A 333 20.42 -20.83 15.52
N SER A 334 21.57 -21.30 16.01
CA SER A 334 22.85 -20.86 15.45
C SER A 334 22.91 -21.13 13.94
N LEU A 335 23.67 -20.33 13.18
CA LEU A 335 23.81 -20.57 11.74
C LEU A 335 24.33 -22.00 11.42
N PRO A 336 25.33 -22.55 12.13
CA PRO A 336 25.73 -23.94 11.97
C PRO A 336 24.60 -24.94 12.20
N ASP A 337 23.77 -24.75 13.25
CA ASP A 337 22.64 -25.64 13.52
C ASP A 337 21.53 -25.51 12.47
N ALA A 338 21.28 -24.30 11.98
CA ALA A 338 20.32 -24.06 10.89
C ALA A 338 20.77 -24.77 9.60
N VAL A 339 22.06 -24.67 9.27
CA VAL A 339 22.66 -25.41 8.15
C VAL A 339 22.55 -26.91 8.40
N ALA A 340 22.92 -27.40 9.59
CA ALA A 340 22.84 -28.82 9.94
C ALA A 340 21.41 -29.39 9.85
N ARG A 341 20.38 -28.60 10.17
CA ARG A 341 18.97 -28.99 9.97
C ARG A 341 18.64 -29.17 8.49
N ILE A 342 19.09 -28.24 7.63
CA ILE A 342 18.87 -28.35 6.18
C ILE A 342 19.61 -29.57 5.62
N GLU A 343 20.85 -29.79 6.07
CA GLU A 343 21.66 -30.97 5.75
C GLU A 343 20.93 -32.28 6.09
N GLN A 344 20.35 -32.38 7.29
CA GLN A 344 19.57 -33.55 7.72
C GLN A 344 18.32 -33.77 6.88
N VAL A 345 17.61 -32.70 6.51
CA VAL A 345 16.44 -32.79 5.62
C VAL A 345 16.86 -33.29 4.24
N LEU A 346 17.92 -32.72 3.65
CA LEU A 346 18.43 -33.14 2.35
C LEU A 346 18.99 -34.57 2.36
N ALA A 347 19.62 -35.01 3.44
CA ALA A 347 20.04 -36.41 3.60
C ALA A 347 18.85 -37.38 3.61
N ARG A 348 17.73 -37.03 4.27
CA ARG A 348 16.48 -37.82 4.20
C ARG A 348 15.85 -37.78 2.82
N PHE A 349 15.95 -36.65 2.12
CA PHE A 349 15.51 -36.53 0.74
C PHE A 349 16.32 -37.41 -0.21
N ASP A 350 17.65 -37.46 -0.05
CA ASP A 350 18.55 -38.34 -0.80
C ASP A 350 18.20 -39.83 -0.62
N GLN A 351 17.84 -40.22 0.61
CA GLN A 351 17.34 -41.56 0.91
C GLN A 351 15.98 -41.80 0.22
N SER A 352 15.09 -40.81 0.25
CA SER A 352 13.79 -40.90 -0.45
C SER A 352 13.96 -41.09 -1.95
N ILE A 353 14.97 -40.46 -2.58
CA ILE A 353 15.31 -40.66 -4.00
C ILE A 353 15.72 -42.11 -4.24
N HIS A 354 16.60 -42.65 -3.39
CA HIS A 354 17.03 -44.04 -3.48
C HIS A 354 15.84 -45.00 -3.40
N ASP A 355 14.97 -44.81 -2.40
CA ASP A 355 13.81 -45.65 -2.17
C ASP A 355 12.78 -45.51 -3.30
N GLY A 356 12.61 -44.29 -3.82
CA GLY A 356 11.74 -44.02 -4.97
C GLY A 356 12.19 -44.72 -6.25
N ILE A 357 13.51 -44.78 -6.53
CA ILE A 357 14.05 -45.57 -7.64
C ILE A 357 13.77 -47.05 -7.44
N ALA A 358 13.96 -47.57 -6.21
CA ALA A 358 13.68 -48.97 -5.90
C ALA A 358 12.20 -49.33 -6.06
N ILE A 359 11.28 -48.44 -5.66
CA ILE A 359 9.84 -48.58 -5.87
C ILE A 359 9.52 -48.70 -7.35
N ARG A 360 9.96 -47.74 -8.18
CA ARG A 360 9.72 -47.79 -9.64
C ARG A 360 10.34 -49.02 -10.29
N GLY A 361 11.51 -49.45 -9.83
CA GLY A 361 12.16 -50.68 -10.28
C GLY A 361 11.31 -51.92 -10.00
N ARG A 362 10.72 -52.02 -8.81
CA ARG A 362 9.82 -53.12 -8.44
C ARG A 362 8.50 -53.08 -9.20
N GLU A 363 7.91 -51.90 -9.40
CA GLU A 363 6.67 -51.75 -10.17
C GLU A 363 6.81 -52.22 -11.62
N ARG A 364 7.97 -51.97 -12.24
CA ARG A 364 8.28 -52.47 -13.59
C ARG A 364 8.37 -54.00 -13.66
N LEU A 365 8.76 -54.65 -12.56
CA LEU A 365 8.89 -56.11 -12.47
C LEU A 365 7.59 -56.78 -12.05
N THR A 366 6.86 -56.15 -11.14
CA THR A 366 5.61 -56.62 -10.53
C THR A 366 4.70 -55.42 -10.27
N PRO A 367 3.73 -55.15 -11.15
CA PRO A 367 2.77 -54.07 -10.94
C PRO A 367 1.97 -54.33 -9.65
N SER A 368 2.16 -53.46 -8.65
CA SER A 368 1.40 -53.53 -7.40
C SER A 368 -0.02 -52.99 -7.60
N LEU A 369 -1.01 -53.58 -6.91
CA LEU A 369 -2.37 -53.02 -6.83
C LEU A 369 -2.40 -51.67 -6.09
N ILE A 370 -1.42 -51.42 -5.21
CA ILE A 370 -1.26 -50.15 -4.47
C ILE A 370 0.10 -49.56 -4.84
N GLN A 371 0.11 -48.42 -5.52
CA GLN A 371 1.33 -47.69 -5.85
C GLN A 371 1.80 -46.86 -4.64
N PRO A 372 3.05 -46.99 -4.18
CA PRO A 372 3.58 -46.16 -3.11
C PRO A 372 3.65 -44.70 -3.57
N VAL A 373 3.07 -43.78 -2.80
CA VAL A 373 3.15 -42.35 -3.09
C VAL A 373 4.55 -41.84 -2.73
N HIS A 374 5.23 -41.19 -3.68
CA HIS A 374 6.51 -40.54 -3.39
C HIS A 374 6.34 -39.34 -2.45
N PRO A 375 7.26 -39.13 -1.48
CA PRO A 375 7.11 -38.07 -0.50
C PRO A 375 7.29 -36.68 -1.12
N ILE A 376 6.47 -35.74 -0.68
CA ILE A 376 6.61 -34.31 -0.95
C ILE A 376 6.95 -33.62 0.37
N VAL A 377 8.16 -33.05 0.44
CA VAL A 377 8.67 -32.42 1.66
C VAL A 377 8.69 -30.91 1.49
N ARG A 378 8.10 -30.21 2.46
CA ARG A 378 8.07 -28.74 2.54
C ARG A 378 8.96 -28.24 3.65
N VAL A 379 9.95 -27.41 3.27
CA VAL A 379 10.85 -26.74 4.20
C VAL A 379 10.65 -25.24 4.09
N ARG A 380 10.23 -24.63 5.20
CA ARG A 380 10.27 -23.18 5.32
C ARG A 380 11.62 -22.75 5.87
N SER A 381 12.39 -22.02 5.07
CA SER A 381 13.78 -21.69 5.41
C SER A 381 14.10 -20.22 5.15
N GLU A 382 14.55 -19.50 6.18
CA GLU A 382 14.91 -18.08 6.11
C GLU A 382 15.93 -17.80 5.00
N ALA A 383 15.78 -16.68 4.32
CA ALA A 383 16.67 -16.33 3.22
C ALA A 383 18.13 -16.15 3.70
N GLY A 384 19.04 -16.92 3.11
CA GLY A 384 20.49 -16.72 3.25
C GLY A 384 21.19 -17.74 4.15
N VAL A 385 20.46 -18.64 4.79
CA VAL A 385 21.01 -19.77 5.57
C VAL A 385 21.67 -20.85 4.71
N SER A 386 22.08 -20.51 3.48
CA SER A 386 22.68 -21.42 2.49
C SER A 386 21.82 -22.58 1.98
N LYS A 387 20.50 -22.48 2.07
CA LYS A 387 19.56 -23.49 1.55
C LYS A 387 19.89 -23.95 0.12
N SER A 388 20.03 -23.01 -0.82
CA SER A 388 20.31 -23.32 -2.23
C SER A 388 21.70 -23.94 -2.41
N THR A 389 22.72 -23.46 -1.69
CA THR A 389 24.09 -24.01 -1.74
C THR A 389 24.13 -25.46 -1.26
N VAL A 390 23.47 -25.77 -0.13
CA VAL A 390 23.41 -27.14 0.39
C VAL A 390 22.60 -28.03 -0.55
N ALA A 391 21.47 -27.55 -1.06
CA ALA A 391 20.64 -28.28 -2.02
C ALA A 391 21.41 -28.62 -3.31
N ILE A 392 22.13 -27.66 -3.89
CA ILE A 392 22.99 -27.87 -5.07
C ILE A 392 24.05 -28.95 -4.81
N ARG A 393 24.69 -28.92 -3.63
CA ARG A 393 25.71 -29.92 -3.27
C ARG A 393 25.12 -31.33 -3.18
N HIS A 394 23.94 -31.48 -2.57
CA HIS A 394 23.24 -32.77 -2.50
C HIS A 394 22.77 -33.25 -3.87
N VAL A 395 22.13 -32.38 -4.65
CA VAL A 395 21.72 -32.69 -6.03
C VAL A 395 22.94 -33.10 -6.87
N ALA A 396 24.08 -32.43 -6.71
CA ALA A 396 25.31 -32.78 -7.40
C ALA A 396 25.85 -34.14 -6.97
N ALA A 397 25.81 -34.47 -5.67
CA ALA A 397 26.18 -35.80 -5.18
C ALA A 397 25.28 -36.90 -5.76
N GLN A 398 23.97 -36.66 -5.82
CA GLN A 398 23.02 -37.59 -6.44
C GLN A 398 23.26 -37.76 -7.95
N ALA A 399 23.56 -36.67 -8.66
CA ALA A 399 23.90 -36.71 -10.07
C ALA A 399 25.18 -37.52 -10.35
N LYS A 400 26.20 -37.44 -9.48
CA LYS A 400 27.42 -38.27 -9.56
C LYS A 400 27.15 -39.77 -9.42
N LEU A 401 26.05 -40.14 -8.76
CA LEU A 401 25.56 -41.53 -8.69
C LEU A 401 24.75 -41.95 -9.93
N GLY A 402 24.69 -41.11 -10.97
CA GLY A 402 23.96 -41.39 -12.21
C GLY A 402 22.46 -41.10 -12.14
N ARG A 403 21.98 -40.46 -11.06
CA ARG A 403 20.56 -40.12 -10.89
C ARG A 403 20.23 -38.86 -11.70
N ARG A 404 18.97 -38.75 -12.14
CA ARG A 404 18.45 -37.64 -12.96
C ARG A 404 17.66 -36.68 -12.08
N LEU A 405 18.07 -35.42 -11.98
CA LEU A 405 17.50 -34.46 -11.04
C LEU A 405 16.97 -33.22 -11.77
N ILE A 406 15.90 -32.65 -11.22
CA ILE A 406 15.36 -31.36 -11.64
C ILE A 406 15.60 -30.34 -10.54
N TYR A 407 16.10 -29.17 -10.94
CA TYR A 407 16.25 -28.02 -10.06
C TYR A 407 15.39 -26.86 -10.59
N ALA A 408 14.23 -26.64 -9.97
CA ALA A 408 13.25 -25.66 -10.42
C ALA A 408 13.44 -24.30 -9.71
N ILE A 409 13.48 -23.22 -10.49
CA ILE A 409 13.78 -21.84 -10.03
C ILE A 409 12.76 -20.83 -10.57
N PRO A 410 12.59 -19.65 -9.94
CA PRO A 410 11.59 -18.67 -10.35
C PRO A 410 11.88 -17.96 -11.69
N GLU A 411 13.10 -17.48 -11.93
CA GLU A 411 13.48 -16.72 -13.14
C GLU A 411 14.77 -17.25 -13.78
N HIS A 412 14.94 -17.01 -15.10
CA HIS A 412 16.13 -17.44 -15.86
C HIS A 412 17.42 -16.69 -15.49
N ASP A 413 17.32 -15.47 -14.97
CA ASP A 413 18.48 -14.65 -14.59
C ASP A 413 19.33 -15.32 -13.49
N LEU A 414 18.69 -16.14 -12.65
CA LEU A 414 19.34 -16.95 -11.62
C LEU A 414 19.96 -18.25 -12.14
N ALA A 415 19.47 -18.72 -13.29
CA ALA A 415 19.83 -20.02 -13.84
C ALA A 415 21.33 -20.11 -14.15
N HIS A 416 21.92 -19.01 -14.63
CA HIS A 416 23.35 -18.94 -14.97
C HIS A 416 24.25 -19.15 -13.74
N GLN A 417 23.93 -18.51 -12.61
CA GLN A 417 24.68 -18.72 -11.37
C GLN A 417 24.52 -20.16 -10.88
N VAL A 418 23.31 -20.72 -10.94
CA VAL A 418 23.07 -22.11 -10.52
C VAL A 418 23.85 -23.11 -11.39
N VAL A 419 24.00 -22.86 -12.70
CA VAL A 419 24.88 -23.68 -13.56
C VAL A 419 26.32 -23.61 -13.11
N LEU A 420 26.85 -22.40 -12.83
CA LEU A 420 28.23 -22.24 -12.34
C LEU A 420 28.44 -22.96 -11.01
N ASP A 421 27.45 -22.89 -10.11
CA ASP A 421 27.50 -23.57 -8.83
C ASP A 421 27.52 -25.10 -9.01
N PHE A 422 26.71 -25.68 -9.91
CA PHE A 422 26.79 -27.10 -10.25
C PHE A 422 28.12 -27.49 -10.91
N ALA A 423 28.65 -26.65 -11.81
CA ALA A 423 29.93 -26.87 -12.46
C ALA A 423 31.08 -26.91 -11.43
N SER A 424 31.02 -26.08 -10.38
CA SER A 424 31.99 -26.11 -9.27
C SER A 424 32.00 -27.44 -8.50
N HIS A 425 30.90 -28.21 -8.57
CA HIS A 425 30.79 -29.55 -8.02
C HIS A 425 31.06 -30.66 -9.05
N GLY A 426 31.50 -30.31 -10.27
CA GLY A 426 31.80 -31.26 -11.35
C GLY A 426 30.56 -31.81 -12.05
N ILE A 427 29.44 -31.09 -12.03
CA ILE A 427 28.20 -31.48 -12.71
C ILE A 427 27.89 -30.49 -13.84
N GLU A 428 27.72 -31.01 -15.06
CA GLU A 428 27.29 -30.22 -16.22
C GLU A 428 25.75 -30.11 -16.24
N ALA A 429 25.21 -29.18 -15.47
CA ALA A 429 23.78 -28.88 -15.48
C ALA A 429 23.37 -28.10 -16.74
N ARG A 430 22.15 -28.32 -17.24
CA ARG A 430 21.59 -27.62 -18.42
C ARG A 430 20.35 -26.83 -18.05
N ILE A 431 20.26 -25.61 -18.56
CA ILE A 431 19.09 -24.74 -18.39
C ILE A 431 18.10 -25.06 -19.50
N TYR A 432 16.84 -25.32 -19.15
CA TYR A 432 15.75 -25.33 -20.11
C TYR A 432 15.42 -23.89 -20.53
N ARG A 433 15.57 -23.59 -21.81
CA ARG A 433 15.16 -22.31 -22.42
C ARG A 433 13.90 -22.52 -23.25
N GLY A 434 12.94 -21.61 -23.06
CA GLY A 434 11.72 -21.55 -23.87
C GLY A 434 11.98 -21.04 -25.29
N TYR A 435 10.99 -21.20 -26.17
CA TYR A 435 11.09 -20.91 -27.61
C TYR A 435 11.49 -19.46 -27.96
N GLU A 436 11.08 -18.47 -27.15
CA GLU A 436 11.35 -17.04 -27.38
C GLU A 436 12.65 -16.55 -26.71
N GLN A 437 13.31 -17.40 -25.91
CA GLN A 437 14.54 -17.01 -25.21
C GLN A 437 15.71 -16.85 -26.19
N PRO A 438 16.71 -16.01 -25.90
CA PRO A 438 17.93 -15.92 -26.72
C PRO A 438 18.65 -17.27 -26.83
N ASP A 439 19.07 -17.61 -28.04
CA ASP A 439 19.83 -18.80 -28.37
C ASP A 439 21.29 -18.66 -27.92
N PRO A 440 21.81 -19.52 -27.01
CA PRO A 440 23.18 -19.37 -26.51
C PRO A 440 24.27 -19.48 -27.58
N ALA A 441 24.01 -20.19 -28.68
CA ALA A 441 24.97 -20.31 -29.77
C ALA A 441 24.94 -19.12 -30.74
N ASP A 442 23.88 -18.31 -30.68
CA ASP A 442 23.66 -17.15 -31.55
C ASP A 442 22.67 -16.17 -30.88
N PRO A 443 23.15 -15.34 -29.93
CA PRO A 443 22.30 -14.55 -29.04
C PRO A 443 21.38 -13.54 -29.73
N ASN A 444 21.63 -13.22 -31.01
CA ASN A 444 20.79 -12.33 -31.81
C ASN A 444 19.47 -12.98 -32.26
N TYR A 445 19.35 -14.30 -32.11
CA TYR A 445 18.16 -15.05 -32.49
C TYR A 445 17.55 -15.74 -31.28
N ALA A 446 16.24 -16.01 -31.36
CA ALA A 446 15.54 -16.81 -30.37
C ALA A 446 15.83 -18.31 -30.56
N MET A 447 15.61 -19.10 -29.52
CA MET A 447 15.72 -20.57 -29.54
C MET A 447 14.90 -21.17 -30.70
N CYS A 448 13.72 -20.61 -31.00
CA CYS A 448 12.98 -20.90 -32.23
C CYS A 448 13.35 -19.91 -33.34
N ARG A 449 13.97 -20.42 -34.41
CA ARG A 449 14.32 -19.62 -35.60
C ARG A 449 13.08 -19.16 -36.39
N ASN A 450 12.02 -19.96 -36.40
CA ASN A 450 10.77 -19.64 -37.09
C ASN A 450 9.77 -18.94 -36.16
N LYS A 451 10.07 -17.70 -35.77
CA LYS A 451 9.25 -16.94 -34.81
C LYS A 451 7.78 -16.82 -35.24
N LYS A 452 7.52 -16.56 -36.53
CA LYS A 452 6.14 -16.44 -37.06
C LYS A 452 5.35 -17.74 -36.94
N ALA A 453 5.98 -18.88 -37.24
CA ALA A 453 5.33 -20.17 -37.07
C ALA A 453 5.05 -20.47 -35.60
N TYR A 454 5.99 -20.17 -34.71
CA TYR A 454 5.80 -20.30 -33.26
C TYR A 454 4.64 -19.42 -32.75
N GLU A 455 4.60 -18.15 -33.14
CA GLU A 455 3.52 -17.23 -32.78
C GLU A 455 2.16 -17.75 -33.29
N ALA A 456 2.10 -18.24 -34.53
CA ALA A 456 0.89 -18.86 -35.09
C ALA A 456 0.44 -20.10 -34.30
N ALA A 457 1.36 -21.02 -33.97
CA ALA A 457 1.04 -22.21 -33.20
C ALA A 457 0.57 -21.87 -31.77
N ARG A 458 1.23 -20.91 -31.12
CA ARG A 458 0.84 -20.38 -29.81
C ARG A 458 -0.55 -19.74 -29.85
N ASP A 459 -0.81 -18.91 -30.85
CA ASP A 459 -2.08 -18.20 -31.02
C ASP A 459 -3.25 -19.16 -31.30
N LEU A 460 -2.99 -20.22 -32.06
CA LEU A 460 -3.95 -21.30 -32.29
C LEU A 460 -4.04 -22.28 -31.11
N GLY A 461 -3.11 -22.25 -30.15
CA GLY A 461 -3.10 -23.14 -28.99
C GLY A 461 -2.88 -24.61 -29.37
N VAL A 462 -2.07 -24.86 -30.40
CA VAL A 462 -1.79 -26.20 -30.94
C VAL A 462 -0.37 -26.65 -30.63
N SER A 463 -0.08 -27.95 -30.81
CA SER A 463 1.23 -28.54 -30.54
C SER A 463 2.31 -27.94 -31.44
N ILE A 464 3.34 -27.35 -30.86
CA ILE A 464 4.45 -26.77 -31.63
C ILE A 464 5.18 -27.84 -32.45
N ARG A 465 5.46 -29.02 -31.88
CA ARG A 465 6.25 -30.05 -32.57
C ARG A 465 5.54 -30.53 -33.84
N SER A 466 4.29 -30.98 -33.69
CA SER A 466 3.54 -31.63 -34.77
C SER A 466 2.91 -30.65 -35.77
N GLU A 467 2.89 -29.36 -35.48
CA GLU A 467 2.26 -28.36 -36.36
C GLU A 467 3.27 -27.53 -37.14
N ILE A 468 4.43 -27.25 -36.55
CA ILE A 468 5.40 -26.33 -37.15
C ILE A 468 6.84 -26.83 -37.16
N CYS A 469 7.18 -27.93 -36.46
CA CYS A 469 8.54 -28.46 -36.47
C CYS A 469 8.69 -29.64 -37.43
N GLU A 470 7.90 -30.69 -37.24
CA GLU A 470 7.89 -31.88 -38.09
C GLU A 470 6.56 -32.63 -38.01
N ARG A 471 6.10 -33.17 -39.14
CA ARG A 471 4.91 -34.03 -39.22
C ARG A 471 4.95 -34.84 -40.51
N GLU A 472 4.49 -36.08 -40.45
CA GLU A 472 4.21 -36.87 -41.64
C GLU A 472 2.87 -36.43 -42.25
N ILE A 473 2.88 -36.05 -43.53
CA ILE A 473 1.73 -35.56 -44.29
C ILE A 473 1.66 -36.41 -45.57
N ASP A 474 0.56 -37.14 -45.75
CA ASP A 474 0.33 -37.99 -46.93
C ASP A 474 1.46 -39.00 -47.21
N GLY A 475 2.13 -39.50 -46.17
CA GLY A 475 3.26 -40.44 -46.28
C GLY A 475 4.63 -39.78 -46.49
N GLU A 476 4.70 -38.44 -46.54
CA GLU A 476 5.95 -37.68 -46.66
C GLU A 476 6.27 -36.89 -45.38
N SER A 477 7.54 -36.89 -44.97
CA SER A 477 8.00 -36.14 -43.79
C SER A 477 8.18 -34.65 -44.11
N ALA A 478 7.27 -33.82 -43.61
CA ALA A 478 7.42 -32.36 -43.66
C ALA A 478 8.24 -31.87 -42.46
N HIS A 479 9.24 -31.02 -42.71
CA HIS A 479 10.10 -30.43 -41.68
C HIS A 479 10.18 -28.92 -41.79
N CYS A 480 10.37 -28.25 -40.65
CA CYS A 480 10.66 -26.82 -40.60
C CYS A 480 11.97 -26.52 -41.35
N PRO A 481 12.00 -25.48 -42.21
CA PRO A 481 13.21 -25.13 -42.96
C PRO A 481 14.40 -24.77 -42.07
N PHE A 482 14.15 -24.30 -40.84
CA PHE A 482 15.18 -23.92 -39.88
C PHE A 482 15.54 -25.03 -38.88
N ILE A 483 15.03 -26.26 -39.04
CA ILE A 483 15.17 -27.34 -38.04
C ILE A 483 16.64 -27.61 -37.68
N LYS A 484 17.57 -27.51 -38.64
CA LYS A 484 19.01 -27.77 -38.46
C LYS A 484 19.72 -26.69 -37.63
N GLU A 485 19.26 -25.45 -37.70
CA GLU A 485 19.86 -24.27 -37.04
C GLU A 485 19.06 -23.83 -35.81
N CYS A 486 17.97 -24.54 -35.50
CA CYS A 486 17.07 -24.24 -34.40
C CYS A 486 17.70 -24.55 -33.04
N GLY A 487 17.78 -23.54 -32.17
CA GLY A 487 18.26 -23.70 -30.80
C GLY A 487 17.43 -24.69 -29.98
N MET A 488 16.12 -24.78 -30.21
CA MET A 488 15.26 -25.79 -29.57
C MET A 488 15.63 -27.22 -29.96
N GLU A 489 15.99 -27.47 -31.22
CA GLU A 489 16.42 -28.80 -31.67
C GLU A 489 17.78 -29.17 -31.10
N ARG A 490 18.72 -28.22 -31.06
CA ARG A 490 19.98 -28.42 -30.34
C ARG A 490 19.75 -28.71 -28.86
N GLN A 491 18.81 -28.02 -28.21
CA GLN A 491 18.46 -28.27 -26.81
C GLN A 491 17.94 -29.69 -26.58
N ARG A 492 17.13 -30.23 -27.50
CA ARG A 492 16.58 -31.60 -27.43
C ARG A 492 17.65 -32.69 -27.50
N GLN A 493 18.77 -32.40 -28.14
CA GLN A 493 19.89 -33.34 -28.27
C GLN A 493 20.72 -33.45 -26.99
N PHE A 494 20.60 -32.49 -26.06
CA PHE A 494 21.34 -32.58 -24.79
C PHE A 494 20.88 -33.77 -23.95
N ARG A 495 21.87 -34.39 -23.30
CA ARG A 495 21.70 -35.44 -22.29
C ARG A 495 22.41 -34.97 -21.04
N SER A 496 21.66 -34.37 -20.11
CA SER A 496 22.18 -33.90 -18.82
C SER A 496 21.49 -34.65 -17.68
N GLN A 497 22.25 -34.96 -16.63
CA GLN A 497 21.72 -35.51 -15.38
C GLN A 497 20.95 -34.47 -14.58
N VAL A 498 21.25 -33.17 -14.74
CA VAL A 498 20.61 -32.09 -13.99
C VAL A 498 20.01 -31.06 -14.94
N TRP A 499 18.69 -30.95 -14.94
CA TRP A 499 17.97 -29.91 -15.65
C TRP A 499 17.53 -28.80 -14.70
N ILE A 500 17.90 -27.57 -15.03
CA ILE A 500 17.42 -26.36 -14.36
C ILE A 500 16.22 -25.83 -15.15
N VAL A 501 15.07 -25.74 -14.51
CA VAL A 501 13.79 -25.40 -15.18
C VAL A 501 13.11 -24.21 -14.50
N PRO A 502 12.39 -23.36 -15.24
CA PRO A 502 11.55 -22.34 -14.62
C PRO A 502 10.37 -22.98 -13.89
N HIS A 503 9.91 -22.39 -12.78
CA HIS A 503 8.73 -22.85 -12.04
C HIS A 503 7.49 -23.03 -12.90
N ALA A 504 7.28 -22.16 -13.89
CA ALA A 504 6.14 -22.25 -14.82
C ALA A 504 6.11 -23.58 -15.60
N LEU A 505 7.27 -24.22 -15.84
CA LEU A 505 7.35 -25.50 -16.55
C LEU A 505 6.76 -26.66 -15.72
N LEU A 506 6.72 -26.55 -14.39
CA LEU A 506 6.16 -27.57 -13.50
C LEU A 506 4.65 -27.79 -13.71
N PHE A 507 3.95 -26.81 -14.27
CA PHE A 507 2.49 -26.81 -14.45
C PHE A 507 2.03 -27.26 -15.83
N ILE A 508 2.98 -27.64 -16.68
CA ILE A 508 2.70 -28.21 -18.00
C ILE A 508 3.39 -29.56 -18.13
N LYS A 509 2.99 -30.32 -19.15
CA LYS A 509 3.60 -31.61 -19.47
C LYS A 509 5.11 -31.44 -19.62
N ARG A 510 5.87 -32.33 -18.96
CA ARG A 510 7.33 -32.33 -19.02
C ARG A 510 7.77 -32.48 -20.48
N PRO A 511 8.70 -31.65 -20.99
CA PRO A 511 9.27 -31.86 -22.31
C PRO A 511 9.83 -33.28 -22.43
N ASP A 512 9.45 -33.95 -23.52
CA ASP A 512 9.76 -35.35 -23.83
C ASP A 512 11.26 -35.69 -23.80
N PHE A 513 12.12 -34.74 -24.18
CA PHE A 513 13.57 -34.90 -24.20
C PHE A 513 14.25 -34.73 -22.83
N ILE A 514 13.59 -34.06 -21.87
CA ILE A 514 14.04 -34.09 -20.47
C ILE A 514 13.67 -35.47 -19.97
N PRO A 515 14.56 -36.26 -19.36
CA PRO A 515 14.20 -37.61 -18.90
C PRO A 515 13.26 -37.55 -17.68
N GLU A 516 12.57 -38.66 -17.39
CA GLU A 516 11.82 -38.80 -16.14
C GLU A 516 12.77 -38.62 -14.93
N PRO A 517 12.46 -37.72 -13.98
CA PRO A 517 13.38 -37.43 -12.90
C PRO A 517 13.32 -38.47 -11.78
N ASP A 518 14.45 -38.65 -11.11
CA ASP A 518 14.57 -39.45 -9.91
C ASP A 518 14.35 -38.62 -8.62
N GLY A 519 14.44 -37.28 -8.72
CA GLY A 519 14.05 -36.34 -7.68
C GLY A 519 13.91 -34.90 -8.20
N VAL A 520 13.04 -34.11 -7.58
CA VAL A 520 12.79 -32.69 -7.94
C VAL A 520 13.04 -31.80 -6.72
N VAL A 521 13.85 -30.75 -6.90
CA VAL A 521 14.02 -29.67 -5.93
C VAL A 521 13.38 -28.41 -6.49
N ILE A 522 12.46 -27.80 -5.73
CA ILE A 522 11.82 -26.53 -6.07
C ILE A 522 12.34 -25.46 -5.10
N ASP A 523 13.16 -24.56 -5.60
CA ASP A 523 13.75 -23.47 -4.84
C ASP A 523 12.91 -22.19 -5.01
N GLU A 524 12.60 -21.52 -3.90
CA GLU A 524 11.70 -20.37 -3.78
C GLU A 524 10.22 -20.66 -4.09
N SER A 525 9.34 -19.69 -3.79
CA SER A 525 7.89 -19.79 -3.97
C SER A 525 7.49 -19.92 -5.44
N PHE A 526 6.72 -20.97 -5.78
CA PHE A 526 6.22 -21.25 -7.13
C PHE A 526 4.69 -21.19 -7.26
N ILE A 527 3.96 -21.06 -6.14
CA ILE A 527 2.51 -21.29 -6.03
C ILE A 527 1.66 -20.36 -6.89
N THR A 528 2.11 -19.13 -7.14
CA THR A 528 1.36 -18.19 -8.00
C THR A 528 1.22 -18.68 -9.44
N ASN A 529 2.12 -19.57 -9.91
CA ASN A 529 2.03 -20.19 -11.23
C ASN A 529 0.91 -21.24 -11.32
N ALA A 530 0.38 -21.71 -10.18
CA ALA A 530 -0.73 -22.65 -10.12
C ALA A 530 -2.08 -21.98 -10.46
N ILE A 531 -2.21 -20.68 -10.29
CA ILE A 531 -3.48 -19.96 -10.52
C ILE A 531 -3.47 -19.42 -11.95
N SER A 532 -4.41 -19.87 -12.79
CA SER A 532 -4.52 -19.36 -14.15
C SER A 532 -5.12 -17.96 -14.18
N LYS A 533 -4.74 -17.16 -15.18
CA LYS A 533 -5.46 -15.92 -15.48
C LYS A 533 -6.94 -16.22 -15.78
N PRO A 534 -7.89 -15.47 -15.22
CA PRO A 534 -9.30 -15.69 -15.48
C PRO A 534 -9.64 -15.59 -16.97
N VAL A 535 -10.49 -16.50 -17.44
CA VAL A 535 -11.02 -16.51 -18.81
C VAL A 535 -12.53 -16.24 -18.76
N GLU A 536 -12.99 -15.22 -19.49
CA GLU A 536 -14.41 -14.89 -19.59
C GLU A 536 -15.06 -15.50 -20.84
N ILE A 537 -16.22 -16.12 -20.65
CA ILE A 537 -17.00 -16.75 -21.72
C ILE A 537 -18.43 -16.24 -21.64
N GLY A 538 -18.88 -15.52 -22.66
CA GLY A 538 -20.27 -15.07 -22.76
C GLY A 538 -21.18 -16.18 -23.25
N MET A 539 -22.27 -16.46 -22.53
CA MET A 539 -23.19 -17.56 -22.89
C MET A 539 -23.82 -17.36 -24.28
N ALA A 540 -24.18 -16.12 -24.63
CA ALA A 540 -24.72 -15.81 -25.96
C ALA A 540 -23.70 -16.08 -27.09
N ALA A 541 -22.41 -15.81 -26.85
CA ALA A 541 -21.36 -16.10 -27.81
C ALA A 541 -21.12 -17.61 -27.93
N LEU A 542 -21.11 -18.32 -26.79
CA LEU A 542 -20.96 -19.77 -26.74
C LEU A 542 -22.09 -20.50 -27.47
N LEU A 543 -23.33 -20.05 -27.32
CA LEU A 543 -24.50 -20.64 -28.02
C LEU A 543 -24.48 -20.39 -29.53
N ARG A 544 -24.00 -19.23 -29.98
CA ARG A 544 -23.91 -18.89 -31.42
C ARG A 544 -22.68 -19.49 -32.11
N PHE A 545 -21.69 -19.92 -31.34
CA PHE A 545 -20.44 -20.41 -31.88
C PHE A 545 -20.65 -21.74 -32.60
N LYS A 546 -20.59 -21.68 -33.93
CA LYS A 546 -20.62 -22.86 -34.80
C LYS A 546 -19.29 -23.58 -34.72
N VAL A 547 -19.40 -24.90 -34.69
CA VAL A 547 -18.28 -25.81 -34.60
C VAL A 547 -18.07 -26.44 -35.97
N GLU A 548 -16.82 -26.50 -36.42
CA GLU A 548 -16.42 -27.14 -37.67
C GLU A 548 -15.80 -28.51 -37.36
N ASP A 549 -15.67 -29.37 -38.38
CA ASP A 549 -15.01 -30.69 -38.29
C ASP A 549 -15.60 -31.63 -37.21
N CYS A 550 -16.91 -31.60 -36.98
CA CYS A 550 -17.65 -32.47 -36.06
C CYS A 550 -18.85 -33.15 -36.73
N SER A 551 -19.31 -34.27 -36.17
CA SER A 551 -20.57 -34.87 -36.62
C SER A 551 -21.78 -34.02 -36.20
N ASN A 552 -22.91 -34.20 -36.89
CA ASN A 552 -24.16 -33.54 -36.51
C ASN A 552 -24.58 -33.94 -35.09
N GLU A 553 -24.41 -35.22 -34.73
CA GLU A 553 -24.70 -35.75 -33.39
C GLU A 553 -23.85 -35.07 -32.30
N GLU A 554 -22.54 -34.92 -32.51
CA GLU A 554 -21.66 -34.20 -31.59
C GLU A 554 -22.07 -32.73 -31.44
N THR A 555 -22.49 -32.11 -32.55
CA THR A 555 -22.97 -30.72 -32.56
C THR A 555 -24.24 -30.57 -31.74
N ASP A 556 -25.20 -31.47 -31.91
CA ASP A 556 -26.48 -31.47 -31.19
C ASP A 556 -26.27 -31.71 -29.68
N ILE A 557 -25.42 -32.69 -29.31
CA ILE A 557 -25.08 -32.98 -27.90
C ILE A 557 -24.51 -31.74 -27.22
N VAL A 558 -23.50 -31.10 -27.81
CA VAL A 558 -22.91 -29.92 -27.18
C VAL A 558 -23.85 -28.71 -27.24
N GLY A 559 -24.66 -28.58 -28.29
CA GLY A 559 -25.69 -27.54 -28.37
C GLY A 559 -26.71 -27.65 -27.23
N LEU A 560 -27.16 -28.87 -26.93
CA LEU A 560 -28.04 -29.17 -25.79
C LEU A 560 -27.38 -28.75 -24.47
N TRP A 561 -26.17 -29.21 -24.20
CA TRP A 561 -25.49 -28.94 -22.92
C TRP A 561 -25.06 -27.48 -22.76
N ARG A 562 -24.65 -26.80 -23.84
CA ARG A 562 -24.44 -25.34 -23.82
C ARG A 562 -25.73 -24.59 -23.48
N SER A 563 -26.88 -25.04 -24.00
CA SER A 563 -28.19 -24.43 -23.70
C SER A 563 -28.59 -24.62 -22.24
N ARG A 564 -28.39 -25.82 -21.69
CA ARG A 564 -28.60 -26.11 -20.27
C ARG A 564 -27.66 -25.33 -19.37
N LEU A 565 -26.38 -25.20 -19.74
CA LEU A 565 -25.43 -24.35 -19.01
C LEU A 565 -25.85 -22.87 -19.04
N ALA A 566 -26.31 -22.37 -20.18
CA ALA A 566 -26.82 -20.99 -20.27
C ALA A 566 -28.05 -20.78 -19.37
N ALA A 567 -28.95 -21.77 -19.27
CA ALA A 567 -30.07 -21.75 -18.35
C ALA A 567 -29.61 -21.79 -16.88
N ALA A 568 -28.61 -22.61 -16.53
CA ALA A 568 -28.01 -22.66 -15.20
C ALA A 568 -27.38 -21.31 -14.82
N VAL A 569 -26.60 -20.70 -15.73
CA VAL A 569 -25.98 -19.38 -15.54
C VAL A 569 -27.04 -18.30 -15.34
N HIS A 570 -28.14 -18.34 -16.10
CA HIS A 570 -29.25 -17.42 -15.93
C HIS A 570 -29.95 -17.60 -14.58
N ALA A 571 -30.23 -18.83 -14.17
CA ALA A 571 -30.86 -19.15 -12.89
C ALA A 571 -29.98 -18.81 -11.69
N ASN A 572 -28.65 -18.92 -11.83
CA ASN A 572 -27.69 -18.57 -10.79
C ASN A 572 -27.69 -17.07 -10.45
N GLY A 573 -27.87 -16.22 -11.47
CA GLY A 573 -27.64 -14.79 -11.35
C GLY A 573 -26.15 -14.46 -11.16
N ASP A 574 -25.85 -13.19 -10.88
CA ASP A 574 -24.48 -12.73 -10.66
C ASP A 574 -23.91 -13.28 -9.34
N GLY A 575 -22.63 -13.64 -9.36
CA GLY A 575 -21.89 -14.18 -8.22
C GLY A 575 -21.27 -15.56 -8.48
N PRO A 576 -20.69 -16.19 -7.45
CA PRO A 576 -20.13 -17.54 -7.56
C PRO A 576 -21.16 -18.54 -8.09
N LEU A 577 -20.74 -19.41 -9.01
CA LEU A 577 -21.62 -20.44 -9.58
C LEU A 577 -21.99 -21.47 -8.50
N SER A 578 -23.29 -21.72 -8.33
CA SER A 578 -23.83 -22.70 -7.40
C SER A 578 -23.96 -24.08 -8.04
N ARG A 579 -23.77 -25.14 -7.23
CA ARG A 579 -24.06 -26.52 -7.66
C ARG A 579 -25.54 -26.71 -7.96
N ASP A 580 -26.41 -26.16 -7.12
CA ASP A 580 -27.87 -26.27 -7.29
C ASP A 580 -28.34 -25.79 -8.67
N ALA A 581 -27.76 -24.69 -9.18
CA ALA A 581 -28.08 -24.20 -10.52
C ALA A 581 -27.69 -25.18 -11.64
N LEU A 582 -26.59 -25.91 -11.46
CA LEU A 582 -26.12 -26.93 -12.41
C LEU A 582 -26.96 -28.21 -12.31
N THR A 583 -27.22 -28.69 -11.09
CA THR A 583 -28.01 -29.90 -10.83
C THR A 583 -29.46 -29.72 -11.27
N ALA A 584 -30.04 -28.53 -11.12
CA ALA A 584 -31.38 -28.22 -11.65
C ALA A 584 -31.48 -28.30 -13.18
N GLN A 585 -30.34 -28.25 -13.88
CA GLN A 585 -30.24 -28.44 -15.33
C GLN A 585 -29.68 -29.83 -15.70
N GLU A 586 -29.61 -30.74 -14.71
CA GLU A 586 -29.12 -32.12 -14.83
C GLU A 586 -27.67 -32.19 -15.37
N ILE A 587 -26.84 -31.18 -15.07
CA ILE A 587 -25.42 -31.19 -15.43
C ILE A 587 -24.67 -31.97 -14.35
N THR A 588 -24.09 -33.12 -14.72
CA THR A 588 -23.26 -33.97 -13.84
C THR A 588 -21.77 -33.81 -14.16
N ALA A 589 -20.90 -34.29 -13.27
CA ALA A 589 -19.45 -34.28 -13.50
C ALA A 589 -19.06 -35.08 -14.75
N GLU A 590 -19.68 -36.24 -14.96
CA GLU A 590 -19.48 -37.10 -16.14
C GLU A 590 -19.84 -36.37 -17.43
N ILE A 591 -21.04 -35.77 -17.50
CA ILE A 591 -21.50 -35.00 -18.66
C ILE A 591 -20.56 -33.82 -18.93
N ALA A 592 -20.17 -33.09 -17.89
CA ALA A 592 -19.27 -31.95 -18.04
C ALA A 592 -17.89 -32.39 -18.57
N SER A 593 -17.39 -33.55 -18.12
CA SER A 593 -16.13 -34.15 -18.61
C SER A 593 -16.24 -34.54 -20.10
N ASP A 594 -17.33 -35.21 -20.49
CA ASP A 594 -17.57 -35.61 -21.88
C ASP A 594 -17.69 -34.39 -22.80
N VAL A 595 -18.43 -33.37 -22.39
CA VAL A 595 -18.57 -32.13 -23.16
C VAL A 595 -17.24 -31.38 -23.22
N SER A 596 -16.44 -31.35 -22.16
CA SER A 596 -15.07 -30.81 -22.17
C SER A 596 -14.22 -31.46 -23.27
N PHE A 597 -14.28 -32.79 -23.36
CA PHE A 597 -13.57 -33.54 -24.39
C PHE A 597 -14.07 -33.20 -25.80
N LEU A 598 -15.40 -33.13 -26.00
CA LEU A 598 -15.98 -32.73 -27.28
C LEU A 598 -15.57 -31.29 -27.66
N GLU A 599 -15.56 -30.35 -26.72
CA GLU A 599 -15.09 -28.97 -26.94
C GLU A 599 -13.61 -28.90 -27.29
N ALA A 600 -12.76 -29.73 -26.67
CA ALA A 600 -11.33 -29.79 -26.95
C ALA A 600 -10.99 -30.47 -28.29
N ARG A 601 -11.84 -31.40 -28.76
CA ARG A 601 -11.69 -32.06 -30.08
C ARG A 601 -11.95 -31.11 -31.24
N ARG A 602 -12.70 -30.05 -31.00
CA ARG A 602 -13.08 -29.01 -31.98
C ARG A 602 -11.99 -28.00 -32.28
N LEU A 603 -10.83 -28.16 -31.67
CA LEU A 603 -9.66 -27.36 -32.02
C LEU A 603 -9.24 -27.68 -33.46
N PHE A 604 -9.11 -26.62 -34.25
CA PHE A 604 -8.53 -26.64 -35.58
C PHE A 604 -7.05 -27.07 -35.51
N ARG A 605 -6.83 -28.37 -35.41
CA ARG A 605 -5.52 -29.02 -35.47
C ARG A 605 -5.12 -29.21 -36.94
N HIS A 606 -3.83 -29.33 -37.20
CA HIS A 606 -3.29 -29.62 -38.53
C HIS A 606 -3.53 -28.54 -39.60
N ARG A 607 -4.00 -27.34 -39.20
CA ARG A 607 -4.12 -26.18 -40.10
C ARG A 607 -2.77 -25.53 -40.41
N LEU A 608 -1.78 -25.70 -39.53
CA LEU A 608 -0.40 -25.32 -39.82
C LEU A 608 0.33 -26.53 -40.39
N ARG A 609 1.32 -26.29 -41.25
CA ARG A 609 2.26 -27.31 -41.70
C ARG A 609 3.71 -26.83 -41.51
N PRO A 610 4.67 -27.73 -41.23
CA PRO A 610 6.08 -27.35 -41.05
C PRO A 610 6.73 -26.70 -42.29
N ASP A 611 6.23 -27.02 -43.48
CA ASP A 611 6.73 -26.59 -44.79
C ASP A 611 6.07 -25.30 -45.33
N MET A 612 5.13 -24.70 -44.59
CA MET A 612 4.49 -23.43 -44.95
C MET A 612 5.50 -22.27 -45.04
N LEU A 613 5.20 -21.31 -45.92
CA LEU A 613 5.99 -20.09 -46.05
C LEU A 613 5.56 -19.02 -45.02
N GLY A 614 6.49 -18.13 -44.65
CA GLY A 614 6.33 -17.22 -43.50
C GLY A 614 5.04 -16.38 -43.47
N GLY A 615 4.49 -15.99 -44.62
CA GLY A 615 3.23 -15.22 -44.70
C GLY A 615 1.97 -16.06 -44.43
N GLU A 616 2.00 -17.34 -44.76
CA GLU A 616 0.87 -18.26 -44.64
C GLU A 616 0.51 -18.54 -43.18
N PHE A 617 1.52 -18.68 -42.31
CA PHE A 617 1.32 -18.85 -40.86
C PHE A 617 0.48 -17.73 -40.27
N SER A 618 0.78 -16.48 -40.63
CA SER A 618 0.09 -15.31 -40.09
C SER A 618 -1.37 -15.26 -40.56
N THR A 619 -1.62 -15.57 -41.83
CA THR A 619 -2.96 -15.63 -42.41
C THR A 619 -3.79 -16.74 -41.77
N THR A 620 -3.26 -17.95 -41.66
CA THR A 620 -3.97 -19.09 -41.05
C THR A 620 -4.28 -18.85 -39.58
N ALA A 621 -3.33 -18.29 -38.83
CA ALA A 621 -3.56 -17.91 -37.44
C ALA A 621 -4.67 -16.85 -37.32
N ALA A 622 -4.63 -15.80 -38.15
CA ALA A 622 -5.66 -14.76 -38.14
C ALA A 622 -7.06 -15.31 -38.41
N THR A 623 -7.19 -16.27 -39.34
CA THR A 623 -8.47 -16.90 -39.69
C THR A 623 -9.04 -17.77 -38.57
N HIS A 624 -8.22 -18.61 -37.93
CA HIS A 624 -8.73 -19.66 -37.01
C HIS A 624 -8.54 -19.38 -35.51
N LYS A 625 -7.78 -18.33 -35.13
CA LYS A 625 -7.49 -17.99 -33.73
C LYS A 625 -8.76 -17.78 -32.90
N GLY A 626 -9.77 -17.10 -33.45
CA GLY A 626 -11.02 -16.84 -32.75
C GLY A 626 -11.74 -18.14 -32.37
N GLY A 627 -11.87 -19.06 -33.33
CA GLY A 627 -12.50 -20.36 -33.13
C GLY A 627 -11.75 -21.25 -32.13
N ASN A 628 -10.42 -21.37 -32.29
CA ASN A 628 -9.61 -22.13 -31.34
C ASN A 628 -9.62 -21.53 -29.93
N THR A 629 -9.68 -20.20 -29.81
CA THR A 629 -9.78 -19.56 -28.50
C THR A 629 -11.11 -19.89 -27.84
N MET A 630 -12.23 -19.81 -28.56
CA MET A 630 -13.53 -20.19 -28.02
C MET A 630 -13.58 -21.68 -27.62
N ALA A 631 -13.10 -22.58 -28.49
CA ALA A 631 -13.07 -24.01 -28.20
C ALA A 631 -12.21 -24.35 -26.96
N ARG A 632 -11.01 -23.77 -26.82
CA ARG A 632 -10.16 -23.96 -25.62
C ARG A 632 -10.82 -23.43 -24.37
N ASN A 633 -11.42 -22.25 -24.45
CA ASN A 633 -12.07 -21.63 -23.31
C ASN A 633 -13.29 -22.44 -22.86
N ALA A 634 -14.12 -22.89 -23.82
CA ALA A 634 -15.25 -23.76 -23.55
C ALA A 634 -14.80 -25.10 -22.93
N ALA A 635 -13.78 -25.76 -23.48
CA ALA A 635 -13.23 -26.97 -22.90
C ALA A 635 -12.72 -26.74 -21.46
N THR A 636 -12.00 -25.62 -21.22
CA THR A 636 -11.54 -25.25 -19.88
C THR A 636 -12.70 -25.04 -18.92
N LEU A 637 -13.76 -24.36 -19.36
CA LEU A 637 -14.97 -24.16 -18.56
C LEU A 637 -15.62 -25.50 -18.17
N TRP A 638 -15.85 -26.37 -19.15
CA TRP A 638 -16.47 -27.67 -18.90
C TRP A 638 -15.58 -28.58 -18.03
N GLN A 639 -14.26 -28.52 -18.19
CA GLN A 639 -13.34 -29.23 -17.32
C GLN A 639 -13.43 -28.73 -15.86
N GLU A 640 -13.48 -27.42 -15.66
CA GLU A 640 -13.63 -26.86 -14.31
C GLU A 640 -15.01 -27.15 -13.71
N LEU A 641 -16.08 -27.21 -14.53
CA LEU A 641 -17.40 -27.67 -14.10
C LEU A 641 -17.36 -29.13 -13.64
N ALA A 642 -16.70 -30.00 -14.41
CA ALA A 642 -16.54 -31.41 -14.05
C ALA A 642 -15.81 -31.56 -12.71
N THR A 643 -14.66 -30.89 -12.56
CA THR A 643 -13.91 -30.87 -11.30
C THR A 643 -14.73 -30.31 -10.14
N PHE A 644 -15.48 -29.22 -10.35
CA PHE A 644 -16.28 -28.60 -9.30
C PHE A 644 -17.42 -29.51 -8.81
N LEU A 645 -18.09 -30.19 -9.74
CA LEU A 645 -19.17 -31.12 -9.41
C LEU A 645 -18.64 -32.37 -8.69
N ASP A 646 -17.53 -32.93 -9.17
CA ASP A 646 -16.85 -34.10 -8.57
C ASP A 646 -16.31 -33.81 -7.16
N GLU A 647 -15.60 -32.69 -6.98
CA GLU A 647 -15.11 -32.27 -5.65
C GLU A 647 -16.27 -32.09 -4.65
N GLY A 648 -17.46 -31.73 -5.15
CA GLY A 648 -18.65 -31.55 -4.32
C GLY A 648 -19.31 -32.86 -3.87
N ASP A 649 -19.09 -33.99 -4.54
CA ASP A 649 -19.54 -35.29 -4.03
C ASP A 649 -18.62 -35.81 -2.92
N HIS A 650 -17.56 -35.05 -2.62
CA HIS A 650 -16.46 -35.40 -1.73
C HIS A 650 -16.09 -34.26 -0.76
N GLU A 651 -17.07 -33.47 -0.28
CA GLU A 651 -16.84 -32.31 0.60
C GLU A 651 -16.07 -32.64 1.88
N ASP A 652 -16.18 -33.87 2.39
CA ASP A 652 -15.42 -34.37 3.54
C ASP A 652 -13.90 -34.21 3.36
N PHE A 653 -13.41 -34.27 2.12
CA PHE A 653 -11.99 -34.13 1.79
C PHE A 653 -11.63 -32.74 1.28
N TYR A 654 -12.53 -32.11 0.50
CA TYR A 654 -12.24 -30.88 -0.22
C TYR A 654 -12.67 -29.60 0.49
N GLY A 655 -13.47 -29.72 1.55
CA GLY A 655 -14.19 -28.64 2.21
C GLY A 655 -15.48 -28.26 1.46
N PRO A 656 -16.14 -27.17 1.87
CA PRO A 656 -17.41 -26.73 1.28
C PRO A 656 -17.33 -26.59 -0.24
N ARG A 657 -18.36 -27.04 -0.96
CA ARG A 657 -18.46 -26.96 -2.44
C ARG A 657 -19.85 -26.60 -2.95
N GLU A 658 -20.76 -26.13 -2.11
CA GLU A 658 -22.06 -25.58 -2.54
C GLU A 658 -21.93 -24.51 -3.64
N LYS A 659 -20.88 -23.67 -3.57
CA LYS A 659 -20.54 -22.64 -4.55
C LYS A 659 -19.08 -22.72 -4.95
N SER A 660 -18.80 -22.37 -6.20
CA SER A 660 -17.45 -22.46 -6.76
C SER A 660 -16.58 -21.27 -6.35
N GLY A 661 -15.35 -21.54 -5.93
CA GLY A 661 -14.29 -20.52 -5.79
C GLY A 661 -13.55 -20.22 -7.10
N ARG A 662 -13.85 -20.94 -8.18
CA ARG A 662 -13.14 -20.88 -9.49
C ARG A 662 -14.02 -20.43 -10.65
N LEU A 663 -15.35 -20.45 -10.47
CA LEU A 663 -16.36 -20.11 -11.48
C LEU A 663 -17.26 -18.99 -10.94
N THR A 664 -17.27 -17.85 -11.62
CA THR A 664 -18.07 -16.68 -11.22
C THR A 664 -18.88 -16.16 -12.40
N VAL A 665 -20.17 -15.90 -12.18
CA VAL A 665 -21.09 -15.32 -13.16
C VAL A 665 -21.16 -13.81 -12.98
N ALA A 666 -21.09 -13.07 -14.07
CA ALA A 666 -21.35 -11.63 -14.12
C ALA A 666 -21.86 -11.23 -15.51
N ASP A 667 -22.97 -10.49 -15.58
CA ASP A 667 -23.54 -9.96 -16.83
C ASP A 667 -23.79 -11.05 -17.89
N GLY A 668 -24.24 -12.24 -17.47
CA GLY A 668 -24.48 -13.38 -18.38
C GLY A 668 -23.21 -14.00 -18.99
N LYS A 669 -22.04 -13.68 -18.43
CA LYS A 669 -20.76 -14.33 -18.72
C LYS A 669 -20.33 -15.16 -17.52
N ILE A 670 -19.59 -16.23 -17.80
CA ILE A 670 -18.90 -17.01 -16.78
C ILE A 670 -17.39 -16.74 -16.87
N SER A 671 -16.79 -16.43 -15.73
CA SER A 671 -15.36 -16.24 -15.56
C SER A 671 -14.77 -17.48 -14.89
N VAL A 672 -13.70 -18.02 -15.48
CA VAL A 672 -13.05 -19.25 -15.05
C VAL A 672 -11.62 -18.94 -14.60
N ALA A 673 -11.36 -19.08 -13.30
CA ALA A 673 -10.02 -18.98 -12.70
C ALA A 673 -9.57 -20.36 -12.20
N ALA A 674 -9.04 -21.16 -13.12
CA ALA A 674 -8.63 -22.54 -12.86
C ALA A 674 -7.41 -22.65 -11.93
N LEU A 675 -7.43 -23.66 -11.05
CA LEU A 675 -6.27 -24.10 -10.31
C LEU A 675 -5.56 -25.20 -11.10
N ARG A 676 -4.37 -24.90 -11.62
CA ARG A 676 -3.51 -25.85 -12.33
C ARG A 676 -2.53 -26.46 -11.34
N PRO A 677 -2.64 -27.75 -11.00
CA PRO A 677 -1.66 -28.40 -10.15
C PRO A 677 -0.34 -28.62 -10.90
N VAL A 678 0.73 -28.92 -10.16
CA VAL A 678 1.98 -29.45 -10.73
C VAL A 678 1.64 -30.69 -11.57
N HIS A 679 2.09 -30.70 -12.82
CA HIS A 679 1.75 -31.75 -13.77
C HIS A 679 2.33 -33.09 -13.33
N GLN A 680 1.55 -34.16 -13.46
CA GLN A 680 1.89 -35.50 -12.97
C GLN A 680 3.23 -36.06 -13.50
N ASP A 681 3.65 -35.69 -14.70
CA ASP A 681 4.96 -36.04 -15.28
C ASP A 681 6.18 -35.57 -14.45
N TRP A 682 5.99 -34.65 -13.50
CA TRP A 682 6.99 -34.23 -12.51
C TRP A 682 6.83 -34.94 -11.16
N GLY A 683 5.68 -35.59 -10.92
CA GLY A 683 5.26 -36.13 -9.62
C GLY A 683 5.63 -37.58 -9.35
N ASN A 684 6.16 -38.31 -10.34
CA ASN A 684 6.58 -39.71 -10.17
C ASN A 684 7.97 -39.88 -9.51
N CYS A 685 8.29 -39.01 -8.55
CA CYS A 685 9.52 -39.04 -7.77
C CYS A 685 9.37 -38.21 -6.49
N PRO A 686 10.29 -38.34 -5.52
CA PRO A 686 10.34 -37.46 -4.35
C PRO A 686 10.52 -35.99 -4.75
N ILE A 687 9.80 -35.10 -4.06
CA ILE A 687 9.87 -33.65 -4.28
C ILE A 687 10.26 -32.93 -2.98
N LEU A 688 11.22 -32.00 -3.07
CA LEU A 688 11.61 -31.11 -1.99
C LEU A 688 11.30 -29.66 -2.37
N THR A 689 10.60 -28.94 -1.50
CA THR A 689 10.35 -27.50 -1.67
C THR A 689 11.11 -26.69 -0.61
N LEU A 690 11.88 -25.70 -1.06
CA LEU A 690 12.74 -24.84 -0.24
C LEU A 690 12.32 -23.37 -0.41
N ASP A 691 11.46 -22.86 0.48
CA ASP A 691 10.89 -21.52 0.33
C ASP A 691 10.79 -20.80 1.69
N ALA A 692 11.27 -19.57 1.78
CA ALA A 692 11.17 -18.76 3.00
C ALA A 692 9.73 -18.45 3.41
N THR A 693 8.83 -18.46 2.43
CA THR A 693 7.43 -18.04 2.53
C THR A 693 6.45 -19.17 2.22
N ALA A 694 6.92 -20.43 2.33
CA ALA A 694 6.12 -21.61 2.03
C ALA A 694 4.80 -21.60 2.83
N PRO A 695 3.63 -21.76 2.19
CA PRO A 695 2.35 -21.82 2.90
C PRO A 695 2.23 -23.15 3.67
N PRO A 696 1.20 -23.29 4.52
CA PRO A 696 0.90 -24.55 5.19
C PRO A 696 0.76 -25.76 4.24
N ALA A 697 1.03 -26.96 4.76
CA ALA A 697 1.08 -28.21 3.98
C ALA A 697 -0.21 -28.51 3.19
N ASN A 698 -1.37 -28.25 3.78
CA ASN A 698 -2.67 -28.46 3.13
C ASN A 698 -2.86 -27.59 1.87
N ILE A 699 -2.34 -26.35 1.87
CA ILE A 699 -2.35 -25.49 0.67
C ILE A 699 -1.37 -26.04 -0.37
N MET A 700 -0.20 -26.49 0.06
CA MET A 700 0.79 -27.11 -0.83
C MET A 700 0.23 -28.39 -1.49
N ALA A 701 -0.49 -29.23 -0.74
CA ALA A 701 -1.10 -30.44 -1.27
C ALA A 701 -2.00 -30.14 -2.48
N LYS A 702 -2.84 -29.11 -2.40
CA LYS A 702 -3.70 -28.66 -3.52
C LYS A 702 -2.88 -28.21 -4.73
N VAL A 703 -1.77 -27.50 -4.52
CA VAL A 703 -0.87 -27.07 -5.61
C VAL A 703 -0.21 -28.26 -6.30
N PHE A 704 -0.03 -29.40 -5.61
CA PHE A 704 0.46 -30.65 -6.20
C PHE A 704 -0.65 -31.57 -6.72
N GLY A 705 -1.92 -31.13 -6.70
CA GLY A 705 -3.05 -31.97 -7.08
C GLY A 705 -3.24 -33.18 -6.15
N LYS A 706 -2.90 -33.00 -4.87
CA LYS A 706 -3.02 -34.02 -3.82
C LYS A 706 -4.07 -33.60 -2.79
N ILE A 707 -4.61 -34.60 -2.10
CA ILE A 707 -5.64 -34.45 -1.08
C ILE A 707 -5.11 -35.14 0.17
N ASP A 708 -5.27 -34.47 1.31
CA ASP A 708 -4.98 -35.09 2.60
C ASP A 708 -6.22 -35.88 3.05
N ILE A 709 -6.11 -37.20 3.04
CA ILE A 709 -7.19 -38.10 3.45
C ILE A 709 -7.06 -38.33 4.97
N PRO A 710 -8.11 -38.05 5.78
CA PRO A 710 -8.09 -38.32 7.21
C PRO A 710 -7.69 -39.78 7.52
N GLY A 711 -6.75 -39.95 8.45
CA GLY A 711 -6.24 -41.27 8.84
C GLY A 711 -5.08 -41.81 7.98
N LEU A 712 -4.74 -41.16 6.87
CA LEU A 712 -3.53 -41.44 6.10
C LEU A 712 -2.44 -40.40 6.37
N PRO A 713 -1.15 -40.74 6.14
CA PRO A 713 -0.07 -39.76 6.15
C PRO A 713 -0.38 -38.62 5.17
N PRO A 714 -0.08 -37.36 5.53
CA PRO A 714 -0.34 -36.22 4.67
C PRO A 714 0.47 -36.33 3.39
N ALA A 715 -0.10 -35.88 2.27
CA ALA A 715 0.58 -35.91 0.98
C ALA A 715 1.80 -34.99 0.95
N VAL A 716 1.77 -33.91 1.75
CA VAL A 716 2.89 -32.99 1.95
C VAL A 716 3.28 -32.99 3.42
N THR A 717 4.53 -33.35 3.71
CA THR A 717 5.09 -33.29 5.08
C THR A 717 5.81 -31.97 5.29
N SER A 718 5.58 -31.32 6.43
CA SER A 718 6.29 -30.09 6.81
C SER A 718 7.45 -30.41 7.73
N GLU A 719 8.63 -29.95 7.34
CA GLU A 719 9.78 -29.89 8.24
C GLU A 719 9.68 -28.67 9.17
N PRO A 720 10.32 -28.71 10.36
CA PRO A 720 10.40 -27.55 11.23
C PRO A 720 10.98 -26.33 10.51
N ASP A 721 10.41 -25.16 10.76
CA ASP A 721 10.90 -23.89 10.21
C ASP A 721 12.39 -23.70 10.55
N VAL A 722 13.21 -23.41 9.53
CA VAL A 722 14.66 -23.19 9.68
C VAL A 722 14.95 -21.70 9.61
N ALA A 723 15.33 -21.11 10.74
CA ALA A 723 15.75 -19.72 10.84
C ALA A 723 17.06 -19.62 11.65
N ALA A 724 17.91 -18.66 11.31
CA ALA A 724 19.21 -18.49 11.95
C ALA A 724 19.22 -17.26 12.88
N MET A 725 19.98 -17.33 13.97
CA MET A 725 20.26 -16.17 14.82
C MET A 725 21.04 -15.13 14.00
N TRP A 726 20.64 -13.87 14.14
CA TRP A 726 21.35 -12.78 13.49
C TRP A 726 22.68 -12.50 14.19
N SER A 727 23.65 -12.03 13.41
CA SER A 727 24.96 -11.67 13.95
C SER A 727 24.81 -10.50 14.94
N PRO A 728 25.60 -10.47 16.04
CA PRO A 728 25.62 -9.32 16.95
C PRO A 728 26.12 -8.03 16.27
N HIS A 729 26.70 -8.13 15.08
CA HIS A 729 27.11 -6.97 14.27
C HIS A 729 25.93 -6.28 13.56
N VAL A 730 24.72 -6.83 13.63
CA VAL A 730 23.54 -6.26 12.97
C VAL A 730 22.67 -5.52 13.97
N HIS A 731 22.53 -4.21 13.77
CA HIS A 731 21.62 -3.39 14.54
C HIS A 731 20.31 -3.17 13.79
N VAL A 732 19.17 -3.29 14.47
CA VAL A 732 17.83 -3.26 13.84
C VAL A 732 16.96 -2.21 14.50
N ARG A 733 16.51 -1.25 13.70
CA ARG A 733 15.57 -0.19 14.06
C ARG A 733 14.26 -0.36 13.33
N GLN A 734 13.15 -0.37 14.05
CA GLN A 734 11.83 -0.31 13.43
C GLN A 734 11.16 1.05 13.69
N ILE A 735 10.75 1.71 12.61
CA ILE A 735 10.13 3.03 12.63
C ILE A 735 8.65 2.88 12.29
N THR A 736 7.82 3.02 13.31
CA THR A 736 6.35 2.90 13.26
C THR A 736 5.69 4.24 12.97
N ARG A 737 4.41 4.22 12.61
CA ARG A 737 3.55 5.36 12.29
C ARG A 737 4.07 6.24 11.15
N ALA A 738 4.93 5.68 10.31
CA ALA A 738 5.45 6.35 9.12
C ALA A 738 4.39 6.41 8.02
N ARG A 739 4.25 7.57 7.37
CA ARG A 739 3.22 7.79 6.33
C ARG A 739 3.69 7.29 4.96
N VAL A 740 3.97 6.00 4.86
CA VAL A 740 4.71 5.40 3.75
C VAL A 740 3.88 4.52 2.81
N SER A 741 2.57 4.40 3.00
CA SER A 741 1.72 3.71 2.01
C SER A 741 1.76 4.45 0.66
N MET A 742 1.57 3.75 -0.47
CA MET A 742 1.60 4.34 -1.82
C MET A 742 0.77 5.62 -1.97
N SER A 743 -0.43 5.68 -1.38
CA SER A 743 -1.29 6.88 -1.41
C SER A 743 -0.77 8.04 -0.56
N LYS A 744 -0.06 7.75 0.53
CA LYS A 744 0.58 8.75 1.39
C LYS A 744 1.89 9.27 0.80
N LEU A 745 2.56 8.47 -0.02
CA LEU A 745 3.73 8.85 -0.82
C LEU A 745 3.38 9.48 -2.19
N GLY A 746 2.09 9.72 -2.47
CA GLY A 746 1.66 10.32 -3.73
C GLY A 746 1.99 9.48 -4.97
N LEU A 747 2.18 8.16 -4.81
CA LEU A 747 2.38 7.22 -5.92
C LEU A 747 1.04 6.80 -6.55
N VAL A 748 -0.03 6.89 -5.76
CA VAL A 748 -1.40 6.65 -6.21
C VAL A 748 -2.28 7.80 -5.71
N GLY A 749 -2.95 8.51 -6.62
CA GLY A 749 -3.78 9.69 -6.32
C GLY A 749 -3.01 11.02 -6.41
N GLY A 750 -3.51 12.06 -5.73
CA GLY A 750 -2.91 13.40 -5.77
C GLY A 750 -1.57 13.49 -5.01
N ALA A 751 -0.68 14.37 -5.47
CA ALA A 751 0.67 14.56 -4.91
C ALA A 751 0.66 14.83 -3.39
N LYS A 752 1.65 14.28 -2.68
CA LYS A 752 1.88 14.48 -1.23
C LYS A 752 3.34 14.90 -0.98
N PRO A 753 3.73 16.12 -1.41
CA PRO A 753 5.14 16.53 -1.46
C PRO A 753 5.84 16.46 -0.10
N ASP A 754 5.13 16.76 0.99
CA ASP A 754 5.72 16.84 2.33
C ASP A 754 6.20 15.47 2.84
N ASN A 755 5.39 14.41 2.65
CA ASN A 755 5.78 13.05 3.08
C ASN A 755 6.89 12.50 2.19
N GLU A 756 6.80 12.75 0.88
CA GLU A 756 7.79 12.34 -0.12
C GLU A 756 9.17 12.94 0.21
N GLU A 757 9.22 14.25 0.46
CA GLU A 757 10.46 14.96 0.79
C GLU A 757 11.01 14.55 2.15
N ALA A 758 10.16 14.24 3.14
CA ALA A 758 10.59 13.73 4.44
C ALA A 758 11.29 12.36 4.30
N ILE A 759 10.74 11.45 3.49
CA ILE A 759 11.34 10.14 3.23
C ILE A 759 12.64 10.27 2.44
N LEU A 760 12.69 11.10 1.40
CA LEU A 760 13.94 11.37 0.67
C LEU A 760 15.03 11.94 1.57
N ARG A 761 14.65 12.85 2.48
CA ARG A 761 15.57 13.42 3.47
C ARG A 761 16.11 12.34 4.40
N TYR A 762 15.27 11.42 4.85
CA TYR A 762 15.67 10.27 5.66
C TYR A 762 16.69 9.39 4.92
N ILE A 763 16.38 9.00 3.68
CA ILE A 763 17.28 8.17 2.85
C ILE A 763 18.64 8.86 2.68
N ARG A 764 18.65 10.15 2.33
CA ARG A 764 19.88 10.93 2.17
C ARG A 764 20.70 11.01 3.44
N ARG A 765 20.05 11.16 4.61
CA ARG A 765 20.72 11.17 5.92
C ARG A 765 21.42 9.84 6.19
N ARG A 766 20.72 8.72 6.01
CA ARG A 766 21.30 7.38 6.23
C ARG A 766 22.42 7.05 5.24
N ALA A 767 22.24 7.42 3.97
CA ALA A 767 23.28 7.30 2.95
C ALA A 767 24.54 8.10 3.30
N LEU A 768 24.36 9.31 3.87
CA LEU A 768 25.48 10.15 4.31
C LEU A 768 26.21 9.57 5.52
N GLN A 769 25.48 9.05 6.51
CA GLN A 769 26.08 8.38 7.68
C GLN A 769 26.96 7.19 7.27
N ALA A 770 26.63 6.56 6.14
CA ALA A 770 27.37 5.44 5.58
C ALA A 770 28.21 5.85 4.35
N ALA A 771 28.54 7.13 4.13
CA ALA A 771 29.07 7.62 2.85
C ALA A 771 30.36 6.95 2.34
N SER A 772 31.15 6.32 3.23
CA SER A 772 32.31 5.51 2.85
C SER A 772 31.95 4.14 2.25
N ALA A 773 30.67 3.76 2.27
CA ALA A 773 30.15 2.47 1.86
C ALA A 773 28.80 2.59 1.13
N GLU A 774 28.39 1.50 0.50
CA GLU A 774 27.07 1.39 -0.14
C GLU A 774 26.00 1.03 0.88
N ILE A 775 24.79 1.56 0.68
CA ILE A 775 23.59 1.18 1.44
C ILE A 775 22.52 0.65 0.48
N GLY A 776 21.68 -0.25 0.98
CA GLY A 776 20.50 -0.74 0.27
C GLY A 776 19.26 0.10 0.55
N LEU A 777 18.41 0.27 -0.46
CA LEU A 777 17.05 0.78 -0.35
C LEU A 777 16.07 -0.19 -1.03
N ILE A 778 15.07 -0.66 -0.27
CA ILE A 778 13.96 -1.45 -0.80
C ILE A 778 12.64 -0.69 -0.57
N THR A 779 11.92 -0.40 -1.66
CA THR A 779 10.62 0.31 -1.62
C THR A 779 9.79 0.02 -2.88
N TYR A 780 8.75 0.81 -3.15
CA TYR A 780 7.90 0.69 -4.33
C TYR A 780 8.64 1.10 -5.62
N MET A 781 8.42 0.37 -6.71
CA MET A 781 9.00 0.67 -8.04
C MET A 781 8.72 2.10 -8.48
N GLY A 782 7.46 2.56 -8.40
CA GLY A 782 7.10 3.93 -8.78
C GLY A 782 7.74 5.02 -7.91
N PHE A 783 8.19 4.71 -6.69
CA PHE A 783 9.00 5.64 -5.90
C PHE A 783 10.42 5.75 -6.45
N LEU A 784 11.03 4.60 -6.77
CA LEU A 784 12.38 4.56 -7.34
C LEU A 784 12.43 5.25 -8.69
N GLU A 785 11.49 4.97 -9.59
CA GLU A 785 11.38 5.62 -10.90
C GLU A 785 11.24 7.14 -10.77
N LYS A 786 10.41 7.61 -9.84
CA LYS A 786 10.17 9.04 -9.61
C LYS A 786 11.39 9.78 -9.04
N TYR A 787 12.28 9.10 -8.32
CA TYR A 787 13.37 9.74 -7.57
C TYR A 787 14.76 9.21 -7.89
N ALA A 788 14.93 8.41 -8.94
CA ALA A 788 16.23 7.83 -9.34
C ALA A 788 17.35 8.88 -9.36
N GLU A 789 17.11 10.03 -10.01
CA GLU A 789 18.07 11.14 -10.11
C GLU A 789 18.33 11.89 -8.79
N LYS A 790 17.45 11.72 -7.80
CA LYS A 790 17.49 12.43 -6.50
C LYS A 790 18.13 11.60 -5.39
N LEU A 791 18.37 10.31 -5.64
CA LEU A 791 19.01 9.38 -4.70
C LEU A 791 20.53 9.57 -4.71
N PRO A 792 21.21 9.47 -3.55
CA PRO A 792 22.67 9.48 -3.50
C PRO A 792 23.29 8.30 -4.27
N PRO A 793 24.47 8.46 -4.89
CA PRO A 793 25.07 7.41 -5.72
C PRO A 793 25.56 6.19 -4.95
N ASN A 794 25.69 6.26 -3.62
CA ASN A 794 26.00 5.11 -2.78
C ASN A 794 24.74 4.35 -2.31
N VAL A 795 23.58 4.61 -2.92
CA VAL A 795 22.33 3.88 -2.66
C VAL A 795 22.06 2.88 -3.78
N ILE A 796 22.14 1.60 -3.46
CA ILE A 796 21.71 0.51 -4.33
C ILE A 796 20.22 0.28 -4.09
N THR A 797 19.44 0.14 -5.15
CA THR A 797 17.98 0.03 -5.04
C THR A 797 17.47 -1.33 -5.50
N LEU A 798 16.44 -1.82 -4.81
CA LEU A 798 15.59 -2.92 -5.24
C LEU A 798 14.13 -2.56 -4.92
N HIS A 799 13.18 -3.25 -5.53
CA HIS A 799 11.76 -2.98 -5.27
C HIS A 799 10.98 -4.24 -4.90
N PHE A 800 9.87 -4.03 -4.18
CA PHE A 800 8.89 -5.08 -3.96
C PHE A 800 8.37 -5.64 -5.29
N GLY A 801 8.15 -6.95 -5.35
CA GLY A 801 7.73 -7.71 -6.52
C GLY A 801 8.89 -8.38 -7.24
N ARG A 802 10.15 -7.98 -6.96
CA ARG A 802 11.34 -8.54 -7.60
C ARG A 802 12.55 -8.65 -6.66
N LEU A 803 12.36 -9.34 -5.52
CA LEU A 803 13.39 -9.48 -4.47
C LEU A 803 14.09 -10.85 -4.46
N ALA A 804 13.46 -11.88 -5.06
CA ALA A 804 13.97 -13.24 -5.04
C ALA A 804 15.29 -13.36 -5.82
N GLY A 805 16.20 -14.20 -5.32
CA GLY A 805 17.46 -14.54 -6.00
C GLY A 805 18.56 -13.47 -6.07
N MET A 806 18.29 -12.20 -5.79
CA MET A 806 19.32 -11.16 -5.90
C MET A 806 20.22 -11.10 -4.66
N ASN A 807 21.54 -11.08 -4.89
CA ASN A 807 22.60 -11.01 -3.86
C ASN A 807 23.29 -9.64 -3.78
N THR A 808 22.77 -8.62 -4.47
CA THR A 808 23.39 -7.29 -4.62
C THR A 808 23.53 -6.51 -3.32
N MET A 809 22.76 -6.84 -2.28
CA MET A 809 22.77 -6.14 -0.98
C MET A 809 23.46 -6.93 0.14
N LYS A 810 24.23 -7.99 -0.17
CA LYS A 810 24.86 -8.84 0.86
C LYS A 810 25.98 -8.15 1.64
N ASP A 811 26.65 -7.16 1.03
CA ASP A 811 27.85 -6.50 1.59
C ASP A 811 27.61 -5.03 2.00
N VAL A 812 26.39 -4.51 1.86
CA VAL A 812 26.06 -3.10 2.17
C VAL A 812 26.28 -2.77 3.66
N ALA A 813 26.65 -1.53 3.98
CA ALA A 813 26.81 -1.06 5.36
C ALA A 813 25.47 -0.91 6.09
N GLY A 814 24.36 -0.80 5.36
CA GLY A 814 23.03 -0.86 5.94
C GLY A 814 21.93 -0.93 4.89
N LEU A 815 20.70 -1.23 5.34
CA LEU A 815 19.52 -1.37 4.50
C LEU A 815 18.35 -0.57 5.07
N ILE A 816 17.65 0.14 4.21
CA ILE A 816 16.36 0.79 4.51
C ILE A 816 15.25 0.05 3.74
N VAL A 817 14.26 -0.47 4.45
CA VAL A 817 13.05 -1.05 3.85
C VAL A 817 11.85 -0.14 4.16
N ILE A 818 11.23 0.43 3.13
CA ILE A 818 10.16 1.43 3.27
C ILE A 818 8.83 0.91 2.75
N GLY A 819 7.83 0.85 3.63
CA GLY A 819 6.49 0.38 3.30
C GLY A 819 6.41 -1.14 3.17
N ARG A 820 5.35 -1.62 2.51
CA ARG A 820 5.09 -3.03 2.24
C ARG A 820 4.15 -3.20 1.05
N GLN A 821 4.19 -4.34 0.35
CA GLN A 821 3.07 -4.69 -0.52
C GLN A 821 1.78 -4.81 0.30
N ARG A 822 0.69 -4.37 -0.30
CA ARG A 822 -0.66 -4.46 0.28
C ARG A 822 -1.67 -4.57 -0.86
N PRO A 823 -1.80 -5.76 -1.47
CA PRO A 823 -2.81 -5.99 -2.49
C PRO A 823 -4.22 -5.68 -1.95
N PRO A 824 -5.17 -5.27 -2.80
CA PRO A 824 -6.56 -5.10 -2.39
C PRO A 824 -7.13 -6.40 -1.82
N LYS A 825 -8.00 -6.29 -0.81
CA LYS A 825 -8.62 -7.43 -0.14
C LYS A 825 -9.30 -8.39 -1.12
N ALA A 826 -10.06 -7.85 -2.07
CA ALA A 826 -10.73 -8.62 -3.12
C ALA A 826 -9.76 -9.46 -3.98
N VAL A 827 -8.53 -8.98 -4.22
CA VAL A 827 -7.53 -9.74 -4.99
C VAL A 827 -7.03 -10.94 -4.19
N ILE A 828 -6.82 -10.76 -2.88
CA ILE A 828 -6.42 -11.86 -1.98
C ILE A 828 -7.54 -12.88 -1.83
N GLU A 829 -8.77 -12.40 -1.62
CA GLU A 829 -9.97 -13.23 -1.53
C GLU A 829 -10.20 -14.04 -2.81
N ALA A 830 -10.02 -13.44 -3.99
CA ALA A 830 -10.13 -14.14 -5.27
C ALA A 830 -9.07 -15.24 -5.42
N GLU A 831 -7.79 -14.96 -5.15
CA GLU A 831 -6.72 -15.97 -5.22
C GLU A 831 -6.91 -17.08 -4.18
N ALA A 832 -7.35 -16.72 -2.98
CA ALA A 832 -7.66 -17.68 -1.94
C ALA A 832 -8.85 -18.56 -2.32
N SER A 833 -9.89 -18.00 -2.95
CA SER A 833 -11.06 -18.74 -3.42
C SER A 833 -10.68 -19.82 -4.43
N VAL A 834 -9.75 -19.51 -5.34
CA VAL A 834 -9.24 -20.48 -6.33
C VAL A 834 -8.52 -21.64 -5.64
N LEU A 835 -7.65 -21.35 -4.68
CA LEU A 835 -6.90 -22.35 -3.91
C LEU A 835 -7.83 -23.18 -3.01
N ALA A 836 -8.78 -22.53 -2.35
CA ALA A 836 -9.73 -23.15 -1.44
C ALA A 836 -10.74 -24.03 -2.19
N GLY A 837 -11.15 -23.60 -3.38
CA GLY A 837 -12.18 -24.20 -4.22
C GLY A 837 -13.61 -23.73 -3.91
N TYR A 838 -13.79 -22.90 -2.88
CA TYR A 838 -15.04 -22.25 -2.50
C TYR A 838 -14.88 -20.73 -2.45
N PRO A 839 -15.96 -19.94 -2.58
CA PRO A 839 -15.88 -18.50 -2.50
C PRO A 839 -15.49 -18.05 -1.09
N ILE A 840 -14.42 -17.27 -1.00
CA ILE A 840 -14.00 -16.57 0.21
C ILE A 840 -14.27 -15.09 -0.03
N ALA A 841 -15.23 -14.54 0.72
CA ALA A 841 -15.52 -13.11 0.71
C ALA A 841 -16.01 -12.68 2.09
N THR A 842 -15.51 -11.55 2.57
CA THR A 842 -15.96 -10.92 3.82
C THR A 842 -16.38 -9.48 3.58
N ASP A 843 -17.31 -8.98 4.39
CA ASP A 843 -17.89 -7.66 4.17
C ASP A 843 -16.87 -6.52 4.14
N GLY A 844 -17.05 -5.61 3.18
CA GLY A 844 -16.29 -4.39 3.03
C GLY A 844 -14.85 -4.56 2.50
N PRO A 845 -14.20 -3.47 2.07
CA PRO A 845 -12.94 -3.51 1.33
C PRO A 845 -11.68 -3.61 2.22
N HIS A 846 -11.84 -3.77 3.53
CA HIS A 846 -10.74 -3.70 4.50
C HIS A 846 -10.62 -4.99 5.31
N TYR A 847 -9.38 -5.34 5.64
CA TYR A 847 -9.08 -6.44 6.56
C TYR A 847 -9.50 -6.10 7.99
N SER A 848 -9.83 -7.15 8.73
CA SER A 848 -9.95 -7.08 10.19
C SER A 848 -8.62 -6.65 10.79
N ARG A 849 -8.69 -5.96 11.93
CA ARG A 849 -7.50 -5.48 12.64
C ARG A 849 -7.41 -6.09 14.03
N ALA A 850 -6.21 -6.50 14.40
CA ALA A 850 -5.86 -6.93 15.74
C ALA A 850 -4.54 -6.27 16.14
N THR A 851 -4.25 -6.24 17.44
CA THR A 851 -2.95 -5.82 17.94
C THR A 851 -1.96 -6.97 17.80
N ALA A 852 -0.87 -6.74 17.06
CA ALA A 852 0.27 -7.64 16.98
C ALA A 852 1.41 -7.13 17.87
N GLY A 853 2.08 -8.04 18.57
CA GLY A 853 3.24 -7.73 19.40
C GLY A 853 4.56 -7.89 18.64
N ILE A 854 5.29 -6.79 18.47
CA ILE A 854 6.70 -6.76 18.05
C ILE A 854 7.54 -7.09 19.28
N GLN A 855 8.29 -8.20 19.24
CA GLN A 855 9.22 -8.55 20.32
C GLN A 855 10.60 -7.95 20.04
N LEU A 856 11.13 -7.15 20.97
CA LEU A 856 12.46 -6.56 20.88
C LEU A 856 13.55 -7.56 21.31
N ALA A 857 14.81 -7.23 20.99
CA ALA A 857 15.98 -8.03 21.36
C ALA A 857 16.16 -8.19 22.89
N ASP A 858 15.70 -7.21 23.68
CA ASP A 858 15.70 -7.26 25.14
C ASP A 858 14.54 -8.07 25.75
N GLY A 859 13.68 -8.63 24.90
CA GLY A 859 12.50 -9.41 25.28
C GLY A 859 11.23 -8.59 25.52
N SER A 860 11.30 -7.25 25.52
CA SER A 860 10.14 -6.38 25.63
C SER A 860 9.23 -6.49 24.39
N VAL A 861 7.95 -6.13 24.53
CA VAL A 861 6.96 -6.27 23.45
C VAL A 861 6.25 -4.94 23.20
N VAL A 862 6.26 -4.48 21.94
CA VAL A 862 5.57 -3.26 21.49
C VAL A 862 4.40 -3.62 20.59
N GLY A 863 3.21 -3.12 20.91
CA GLY A 863 1.98 -3.39 20.15
C GLY A 863 1.86 -2.50 18.91
N VAL A 864 1.53 -3.10 17.78
CA VAL A 864 1.22 -2.41 16.52
C VAL A 864 -0.08 -2.94 15.92
N PRO A 865 -0.87 -2.10 15.21
CA PRO A 865 -2.04 -2.58 14.51
C PRO A 865 -1.61 -3.50 13.35
N ALA A 866 -2.12 -4.73 13.34
CA ALA A 866 -1.93 -5.69 12.27
C ALA A 866 -3.26 -5.99 11.59
N GLU A 867 -3.18 -6.32 10.31
CA GLU A 867 -4.31 -6.71 9.48
C GLU A 867 -4.29 -8.22 9.31
N PHE A 868 -5.45 -8.85 9.42
CA PHE A 868 -5.59 -10.29 9.25
C PHE A 868 -6.89 -10.62 8.51
N HIS A 869 -6.93 -11.78 7.89
CA HIS A 869 -8.13 -12.37 7.33
C HIS A 869 -8.61 -13.54 8.21
N PRO A 870 -9.91 -13.68 8.48
CA PRO A 870 -10.43 -14.77 9.32
C PRO A 870 -10.31 -16.14 8.65
N ASP A 871 -10.45 -16.20 7.33
CA ASP A 871 -10.24 -17.43 6.56
C ASP A 871 -8.74 -17.81 6.47
N PRO A 872 -8.34 -19.06 6.80
CA PRO A 872 -6.95 -19.50 6.79
C PRO A 872 -6.26 -19.49 5.41
N PHE A 873 -6.98 -19.77 4.32
CA PHE A 873 -6.42 -19.72 2.97
C PHE A 873 -6.12 -18.27 2.59
N ALA A 874 -7.08 -17.38 2.80
CA ALA A 874 -6.90 -15.95 2.53
C ALA A 874 -5.84 -15.33 3.45
N GLU A 875 -5.73 -15.74 4.71
CA GLU A 875 -4.65 -15.26 5.59
C GLU A 875 -3.28 -15.76 5.12
N ALA A 876 -3.15 -17.02 4.70
CA ALA A 876 -1.89 -17.53 4.16
C ALA A 876 -1.46 -16.79 2.88
N VAL A 877 -2.40 -16.51 1.96
CA VAL A 877 -2.14 -15.73 0.74
C VAL A 877 -1.79 -14.28 1.08
N ARG A 878 -2.54 -13.63 1.99
CA ARG A 878 -2.30 -12.27 2.47
C ARG A 878 -0.91 -12.15 3.11
N TRP A 879 -0.61 -13.01 4.08
CA TRP A 879 0.63 -13.00 4.83
C TRP A 879 1.82 -13.15 3.88
N ARG A 880 1.77 -14.13 2.96
CA ARG A 880 2.84 -14.38 1.97
C ARG A 880 3.14 -13.14 1.13
N LYS A 881 2.11 -12.46 0.62
CA LYS A 881 2.26 -11.26 -0.23
C LYS A 881 2.59 -9.98 0.54
N THR A 882 2.57 -9.99 1.86
CA THR A 882 2.79 -8.78 2.66
C THR A 882 3.96 -8.97 3.63
N GLU A 883 3.75 -9.59 4.80
CA GLU A 883 4.84 -9.87 5.74
C GLU A 883 5.91 -10.80 5.17
N GLY A 884 5.52 -11.83 4.40
CA GLY A 884 6.46 -12.76 3.79
C GLY A 884 7.42 -12.08 2.81
N GLU A 885 6.94 -11.11 2.04
CA GLU A 885 7.79 -10.33 1.15
C GLU A 885 8.73 -9.39 1.92
N LEU A 886 8.28 -8.81 3.04
CA LEU A 886 9.16 -8.04 3.93
C LEU A 886 10.27 -8.91 4.53
N ASP A 887 9.95 -10.13 4.96
CA ASP A 887 10.95 -11.09 5.44
C ASP A 887 11.98 -11.42 4.33
N GLN A 888 11.56 -11.53 3.06
CA GLN A 888 12.48 -11.67 1.94
C GLN A 888 13.35 -10.43 1.70
N ALA A 889 12.79 -9.23 1.87
CA ALA A 889 13.47 -7.94 1.73
C ALA A 889 14.57 -7.76 2.78
N ILE A 890 14.25 -7.96 4.07
CA ILE A 890 15.24 -7.87 5.14
C ILE A 890 16.29 -9.00 5.03
N GLY A 891 15.91 -10.16 4.48
CA GLY A 891 16.85 -11.25 4.22
C GLY A 891 17.95 -10.93 3.20
N ARG A 892 17.86 -9.79 2.48
CA ARG A 892 18.87 -9.37 1.50
C ARG A 892 20.20 -8.95 2.12
N ILE A 893 20.21 -8.45 3.38
CA ILE A 893 21.46 -8.10 4.08
C ILE A 893 22.23 -9.29 4.64
N ARG A 894 21.67 -10.52 4.55
CA ARG A 894 22.30 -11.76 5.06
C ARG A 894 22.78 -11.62 6.51
N ALA A 895 21.89 -11.14 7.39
CA ALA A 895 22.22 -10.67 8.75
C ALA A 895 23.04 -11.67 9.59
N HIS A 896 22.76 -12.97 9.49
CA HIS A 896 23.46 -14.05 10.19
C HIS A 896 24.91 -14.29 9.72
N ARG A 897 25.33 -13.74 8.57
CA ARG A 897 26.70 -13.86 8.02
C ARG A 897 27.56 -12.62 8.23
N ARG A 898 27.03 -11.58 8.88
CA ARG A 898 27.75 -10.31 9.04
C ARG A 898 28.89 -10.44 10.05
N LEU A 899 30.09 -10.10 9.61
CA LEU A 899 31.30 -10.00 10.45
C LEU A 899 31.72 -8.54 10.73
N ALA A 900 31.08 -7.60 10.05
CA ALA A 900 31.29 -6.16 10.20
C ALA A 900 29.96 -5.47 10.55
N PRO A 901 29.99 -4.30 11.21
CA PRO A 901 28.78 -3.56 11.56
C PRO A 901 27.85 -3.33 10.36
N CYS A 902 26.57 -3.64 10.54
CA CYS A 902 25.53 -3.42 9.55
C CYS A 902 24.26 -2.97 10.26
N TRP A 903 23.53 -2.01 9.70
CA TRP A 903 22.25 -1.57 10.28
C TRP A 903 21.07 -1.84 9.35
N LEU A 904 19.89 -2.04 9.93
CA LEU A 904 18.63 -2.25 9.23
C LEU A 904 17.55 -1.32 9.78
N ASP A 905 16.95 -0.53 8.90
CA ASP A 905 15.79 0.28 9.21
C ASP A 905 14.54 -0.27 8.53
N ILE A 906 13.53 -0.63 9.32
CA ILE A 906 12.24 -1.10 8.85
C ILE A 906 11.24 0.04 9.06
N VAL A 907 10.82 0.70 7.99
CA VAL A 907 9.91 1.85 8.03
C VAL A 907 8.51 1.39 7.64
N THR A 908 7.80 0.74 8.57
CA THR A 908 6.42 0.26 8.38
C THR A 908 5.80 -0.24 9.69
N ASP A 909 4.48 -0.17 9.78
CA ASP A 909 3.67 -0.66 10.90
C ASP A 909 3.34 -2.15 10.71
N VAL A 910 4.17 -3.04 11.26
CA VAL A 910 4.04 -4.49 11.08
C VAL A 910 4.79 -5.26 12.16
N SER A 911 4.34 -6.49 12.45
CA SER A 911 5.08 -7.43 13.30
C SER A 911 5.78 -8.46 12.42
N LEU A 912 7.12 -8.50 12.47
CA LEU A 912 7.95 -9.46 11.72
C LEU A 912 8.61 -10.47 12.65
N SER A 913 9.20 -11.51 12.07
CA SER A 913 9.95 -12.54 12.81
C SER A 913 11.32 -12.08 13.31
N VAL A 914 11.79 -10.91 12.86
CA VAL A 914 13.01 -10.25 13.37
C VAL A 914 12.71 -9.52 14.67
N ARG A 915 13.69 -9.54 15.59
CA ARG A 915 13.65 -8.79 16.84
C ARG A 915 14.38 -7.45 16.69
N PRO A 916 13.68 -6.30 16.57
CA PRO A 916 14.34 -5.00 16.58
C PRO A 916 15.04 -4.74 17.91
N HIS A 917 16.15 -4.01 17.86
CA HIS A 917 16.83 -3.50 19.06
C HIS A 917 16.11 -2.26 19.59
N GLU A 918 15.47 -1.52 18.70
CA GLU A 918 14.74 -0.30 19.02
C GLU A 918 13.49 -0.18 18.14
N VAL A 919 12.41 0.28 18.77
CA VAL A 919 11.16 0.62 18.09
C VAL A 919 10.82 2.07 18.44
N MET A 920 10.68 2.91 17.43
CA MET A 920 10.35 4.32 17.60
C MET A 920 9.24 4.75 16.64
N THR A 921 8.64 5.92 16.88
CA THR A 921 7.66 6.49 15.95
C THR A 921 8.33 7.44 14.96
N TRP A 922 7.74 7.60 13.78
CA TRP A 922 8.21 8.54 12.75
C TRP A 922 8.34 9.97 13.28
N ASP A 923 7.36 10.43 14.07
CA ASP A 923 7.36 11.77 14.66
C ASP A 923 8.52 11.97 15.65
N ASP A 924 8.91 10.93 16.38
CA ASP A 924 10.04 11.00 17.32
C ASP A 924 11.36 10.98 16.57
N MET A 925 11.44 10.21 15.47
CA MET A 925 12.59 10.22 14.56
C MET A 925 12.80 11.59 13.91
N GLU A 926 11.73 12.27 13.50
CA GLU A 926 11.83 13.65 12.98
C GLU A 926 12.27 14.66 14.04
N LYS A 927 11.91 14.43 15.32
CA LYS A 927 12.29 15.31 16.45
C LYS A 927 13.73 15.12 16.92
N GLU A 928 14.37 13.99 16.62
CA GLU A 928 15.80 13.76 16.93
C GLU A 928 16.76 14.76 16.24
N GLY A 929 16.24 15.65 15.39
CA GLY A 929 16.86 16.96 15.16
C GLY A 929 17.48 17.13 13.78
N GLU A 930 17.24 18.32 13.23
CA GLU A 930 17.61 18.77 11.90
C GLU A 930 19.11 19.02 11.76
N ALA A 931 19.65 18.68 10.60
CA ALA A 931 20.71 19.49 10.02
C ALA A 931 20.26 19.99 8.64
N PRO A 932 19.78 21.24 8.53
CA PRO A 932 19.61 21.86 7.23
C PRO A 932 20.97 21.90 6.52
N GLY A 933 20.99 21.71 5.20
CA GLY A 933 22.22 21.77 4.40
C GLY A 933 22.95 23.12 4.49
N LEU A 934 22.28 24.15 5.02
CA LEU A 934 22.84 25.43 5.39
C LEU A 934 22.33 25.82 6.79
N ILE A 935 23.25 26.02 7.74
CA ILE A 935 22.96 26.40 9.12
C ILE A 935 23.45 27.83 9.34
N MET A 936 22.56 28.78 9.63
CA MET A 936 22.90 30.20 9.68
C MET A 936 23.02 30.73 11.12
N ALA A 937 24.09 31.47 11.41
CA ALA A 937 24.33 32.04 12.74
C ALA A 937 23.39 33.21 13.07
N ASN A 938 23.03 34.01 12.06
CA ASN A 938 22.17 35.17 12.24
C ASN A 938 20.70 34.75 12.18
N ARG A 939 19.99 34.91 13.30
CA ARG A 939 18.56 34.55 13.46
C ARG A 939 17.66 35.23 12.42
N ARG A 940 17.89 36.51 12.12
CA ARG A 940 17.06 37.27 11.17
C ARG A 940 17.25 36.73 9.74
N HIS A 941 18.50 36.45 9.37
CA HIS A 941 18.80 35.85 8.07
C HIS A 941 18.21 34.44 7.96
N ALA A 942 18.29 33.61 9.01
CA ALA A 942 17.72 32.27 9.01
C ALA A 942 16.19 32.26 8.79
N VAL A 943 15.47 33.22 9.38
CA VAL A 943 14.01 33.37 9.18
C VAL A 943 13.69 33.68 7.71
N VAL A 944 14.45 34.59 7.08
CA VAL A 944 14.17 35.06 5.71
C VAL A 944 14.71 34.11 4.64
N VAL A 945 15.97 33.68 4.75
CA VAL A 945 16.68 32.85 3.77
C VAL A 945 16.19 31.41 3.78
N LEU A 946 15.98 30.85 4.99
CA LEU A 946 15.57 29.45 5.16
C LEU A 946 14.06 29.29 5.42
N GLY A 947 13.31 30.38 5.56
CA GLY A 947 11.86 30.34 5.83
C GLY A 947 11.50 29.79 7.22
N LEU A 948 12.43 29.82 8.18
CA LEU A 948 12.24 29.26 9.51
C LEU A 948 11.35 30.15 10.39
N SER A 949 10.58 29.53 11.29
CA SER A 949 9.86 30.27 12.34
C SER A 949 10.85 30.96 13.29
N GLU A 950 10.42 32.06 13.92
CA GLU A 950 11.24 32.80 14.86
C GLU A 950 11.77 31.95 16.04
N ARG A 951 11.02 30.91 16.43
CA ARG A 951 11.38 29.95 17.49
C ARG A 951 12.42 28.95 17.01
N ALA A 952 12.28 28.42 15.79
CA ALA A 952 13.25 27.51 15.18
C ALA A 952 14.59 28.20 14.90
N ALA A 953 14.56 29.41 14.34
CA ALA A 953 15.76 30.22 14.11
C ALA A 953 16.52 30.56 15.40
N LYS A 954 15.81 30.72 16.53
CA LYS A 954 16.42 30.96 17.85
C LYS A 954 17.14 29.73 18.39
N SER A 955 16.60 28.54 18.14
CA SER A 955 17.23 27.26 18.52
C SER A 955 18.55 27.05 17.77
N VAL A 956 18.53 27.26 16.45
CA VAL A 956 19.70 27.08 15.56
C VAL A 956 20.81 28.09 15.84
N ALA A 957 20.48 29.38 16.04
CA ALA A 957 21.46 30.41 16.36
C ALA A 957 22.17 30.18 17.70
N LYS A 958 21.48 29.57 18.68
CA LYS A 958 22.06 29.20 19.98
C LYS A 958 23.13 28.12 19.83
N THR A 959 22.93 27.16 18.91
CA THR A 959 23.90 26.09 18.60
C THR A 959 25.20 26.62 18.00
N ILE A 960 25.16 27.69 17.20
CA ILE A 960 26.37 28.29 16.58
C ILE A 960 27.10 29.26 17.52
N SER A 961 26.38 29.93 18.43
CA SER A 961 26.95 30.98 19.29
C SER A 961 27.79 30.45 20.47
N LEU A 962 27.73 29.15 20.76
CA LEU A 962 28.46 28.47 21.85
C LEU A 962 29.92 28.10 21.49
N GLY A 963 30.49 28.67 20.42
CA GLY A 963 31.79 28.24 19.93
C GLY A 963 32.90 28.29 20.97
N THR A 964 33.23 27.15 21.58
CA THR A 964 34.57 26.61 21.91
C THR A 964 34.42 25.43 22.89
N ASP A 965 35.12 24.34 22.57
CA ASP A 965 35.71 23.31 23.44
C ASP A 965 34.92 22.73 24.62
N SER A 966 34.88 21.39 24.60
CA SER A 966 34.40 20.48 25.64
C SER A 966 32.88 20.21 25.69
N ILE A 967 32.60 18.93 25.46
CA ILE A 967 31.47 18.11 25.88
C ILE A 967 30.48 17.77 24.75
N TYR A 968 30.95 16.85 23.91
CA TYR A 968 30.10 15.83 23.31
C TYR A 968 29.46 15.01 24.44
N TYR A 969 28.20 15.29 24.79
CA TYR A 969 27.42 14.29 25.53
C TYR A 969 26.85 13.28 24.54
N ASN A 970 27.52 12.12 24.49
CA ASN A 970 27.02 10.78 24.19
C ASN A 970 25.80 10.67 23.26
N ILE A 971 26.07 10.73 21.96
CA ILE A 971 25.60 9.72 21.00
C ILE A 971 26.85 9.35 20.20
N GLU A 972 27.15 8.07 20.10
CA GLU A 972 28.36 7.51 19.47
C GLU A 972 28.75 8.29 18.20
N SER A 973 29.93 8.89 18.27
CA SER A 973 30.47 9.85 17.31
C SER A 973 30.63 9.28 15.91
N VAL A 974 30.02 9.91 14.91
CA VAL A 974 30.39 9.74 13.50
C VAL A 974 31.57 10.68 13.22
N PRO A 975 32.79 10.19 12.98
CA PRO A 975 33.91 11.01 12.57
C PRO A 975 33.74 11.34 11.07
N ASN A 976 33.96 12.59 10.67
CA ASN A 976 34.07 13.08 9.27
C ASN A 976 32.80 13.65 8.59
N GLU A 977 32.01 14.48 9.26
CA GLU A 977 31.11 15.37 8.51
C GLU A 977 31.88 16.58 7.95
N ILE A 978 32.06 16.67 6.62
CA ILE A 978 32.66 17.85 5.97
C ILE A 978 31.67 19.01 6.06
N VAL A 979 32.00 20.01 6.87
CA VAL A 979 31.23 21.24 7.01
C VAL A 979 32.09 22.40 6.53
N TYR A 980 31.60 23.17 5.54
CA TYR A 980 32.27 24.38 5.09
C TYR A 980 31.77 25.59 5.87
N LYS A 981 32.70 26.41 6.36
CA LYS A 981 32.34 27.70 6.94
C LYS A 981 32.01 28.67 5.81
N VAL A 982 30.80 29.21 5.80
CA VAL A 982 30.37 30.24 4.85
C VAL A 982 30.36 31.58 5.56
N THR A 983 31.02 32.57 4.99
CA THR A 983 30.96 33.96 5.46
C THR A 983 30.31 34.82 4.38
N TYR A 984 29.37 35.68 4.77
CA TYR A 984 28.60 36.48 3.80
C TYR A 984 28.21 37.85 4.36
N ARG A 985 27.99 38.82 3.46
CA ARG A 985 27.56 40.19 3.77
C ARG A 985 26.64 40.74 2.68
N TYR A 986 25.56 41.42 3.08
CA TYR A 986 24.59 42.08 2.21
C TYR A 986 24.99 43.54 1.92
N GLU A 987 24.72 44.02 0.71
CA GLU A 987 24.96 45.42 0.33
C GLU A 987 24.16 46.40 1.21
N GLY A 988 24.79 47.50 1.61
CA GLY A 988 24.15 48.54 2.42
C GLY A 988 23.88 48.16 3.89
N SER A 989 24.25 46.95 4.33
CA SER A 989 24.10 46.54 5.72
C SER A 989 25.16 47.19 6.63
N LYS A 990 24.73 47.77 7.75
CA LYS A 990 25.63 48.26 8.82
C LYS A 990 26.18 47.12 9.71
N GLU A 991 25.76 45.87 9.50
CA GLU A 991 26.20 44.71 10.31
C GLU A 991 27.57 44.16 9.86
N LYS A 992 28.32 43.56 10.81
CA LYS A 992 29.56 42.80 10.53
C LYS A 992 29.27 41.53 9.72
N THR A 993 30.28 40.99 9.02
CA THR A 993 30.20 39.74 8.23
C THR A 993 29.51 38.62 9.02
N ALA A 994 28.47 38.02 8.43
CA ALA A 994 27.69 36.95 9.05
C ALA A 994 28.28 35.57 8.71
N ASN A 995 28.09 34.61 9.62
CA ASN A 995 28.58 33.24 9.46
C ASN A 995 27.42 32.27 9.20
N ALA A 996 27.71 31.22 8.44
CA ALA A 996 26.89 30.04 8.27
C ALA A 996 27.80 28.80 8.14
N MET A 997 27.22 27.63 8.30
CA MET A 997 27.85 26.34 8.04
C MET A 997 27.10 25.66 6.90
N LEU A 998 27.83 25.27 5.85
CA LEU A 998 27.30 24.60 4.67
C LEU A 998 27.71 23.13 4.69
N ARG A 999 26.73 22.25 4.55
CA ARG A 999 26.92 20.82 4.34
C ARG A 999 26.78 20.54 2.84
N PRO A 1000 27.89 20.47 2.08
CA PRO A 1000 27.89 20.48 0.61
C PRO A 1000 27.13 19.31 -0.02
N TYR A 1001 26.93 18.20 0.72
CA TYR A 1001 26.22 17.02 0.25
C TYR A 1001 24.71 17.06 0.51
N VAL A 1002 24.25 17.92 1.43
CA VAL A 1002 22.83 18.17 1.72
C VAL A 1002 22.32 19.36 0.90
N PHE A 1003 23.18 20.36 0.69
CA PHE A 1003 22.88 21.55 -0.10
C PHE A 1003 23.25 21.37 -1.58
N GLN A 1004 22.24 21.16 -2.43
CA GLN A 1004 22.41 20.93 -3.87
C GLN A 1004 22.64 22.24 -4.66
N GLY A 1005 23.43 22.19 -5.74
CA GLY A 1005 23.61 23.31 -6.69
C GLY A 1005 24.82 24.23 -6.46
N GLY A 1006 25.71 23.88 -5.52
CA GLY A 1006 27.01 24.52 -5.35
C GLY A 1006 26.96 26.01 -4.95
N ALA A 1007 28.05 26.74 -5.20
CA ALA A 1007 28.20 28.14 -4.79
C ALA A 1007 27.18 29.08 -5.44
N LEU A 1008 26.73 28.79 -6.67
CA LEU A 1008 25.75 29.59 -7.40
C LEU A 1008 24.34 29.46 -6.78
N ALA A 1009 23.91 28.24 -6.44
CA ALA A 1009 22.64 28.03 -5.75
C ALA A 1009 22.67 28.61 -4.32
N LEU A 1010 23.83 28.54 -3.66
CA LEU A 1010 24.02 29.13 -2.33
C LEU A 1010 23.89 30.66 -2.38
N ARG A 1011 24.52 31.30 -3.37
CA ARG A 1011 24.40 32.73 -3.63
C ARG A 1011 22.95 33.13 -3.88
N LYS A 1012 22.27 32.45 -4.81
CA LYS A 1012 20.85 32.72 -5.14
C LYS A 1012 19.92 32.56 -3.94
N LEU A 1013 20.21 31.58 -3.06
CA LEU A 1013 19.44 31.37 -1.85
C LEU A 1013 19.65 32.51 -0.84
N LEU A 1014 20.91 32.88 -0.58
CA LEU A 1014 21.26 33.95 0.34
C LEU A 1014 20.74 35.30 -0.14
N GLU A 1015 20.71 35.55 -1.45
CA GLU A 1015 20.21 36.80 -2.07
C GLU A 1015 18.70 37.04 -1.88
N LYS A 1016 17.94 36.06 -1.37
CA LYS A 1016 16.55 36.26 -0.93
C LYS A 1016 16.40 37.32 0.16
N ASN A 1017 17.45 37.56 0.93
CA ASN A 1017 17.49 38.56 2.00
C ASN A 1017 18.12 39.89 1.53
N GLY A 1018 18.40 40.05 0.23
CA GLY A 1018 19.00 41.24 -0.39
C GLY A 1018 20.28 40.91 -1.20
N PRO A 1019 20.75 41.83 -2.05
CA PRO A 1019 21.97 41.62 -2.84
C PRO A 1019 23.20 41.42 -1.95
N LEU A 1020 24.08 40.50 -2.34
CA LEU A 1020 25.29 40.13 -1.58
C LEU A 1020 26.51 40.92 -2.04
N GLU A 1021 27.11 41.67 -1.12
CA GLU A 1021 28.38 42.36 -1.33
C GLU A 1021 29.59 41.39 -1.23
N LYS A 1022 29.51 40.40 -0.33
CA LYS A 1022 30.59 39.42 -0.11
C LYS A 1022 30.02 38.03 0.21
N LEU A 1023 30.62 37.00 -0.38
CA LEU A 1023 30.36 35.58 -0.09
C LEU A 1023 31.67 34.81 -0.21
N ASP A 1024 32.08 34.14 0.86
CA ASP A 1024 33.30 33.32 0.92
C ASP A 1024 33.01 31.99 1.63
N ILE A 1025 33.67 30.92 1.19
CA ILE A 1025 33.46 29.55 1.68
C ILE A 1025 34.84 28.99 2.07
N GLN A 1026 35.12 28.85 3.37
CA GLN A 1026 36.40 28.41 3.90
C GLN A 1026 36.56 26.88 3.84
N GLY A 1027 37.55 26.40 3.07
CA GLY A 1027 37.95 24.99 2.94
C GLY A 1027 38.50 24.69 1.54
N ARG A 1028 39.57 23.89 1.42
CA ARG A 1028 40.33 23.62 0.17
C ARG A 1028 39.43 23.40 -1.06
N LYS A 1029 39.90 23.81 -2.24
CA LYS A 1029 39.26 23.55 -3.54
C LYS A 1029 38.76 22.09 -3.58
N LEU A 1030 37.48 21.90 -3.89
CA LEU A 1030 36.76 20.62 -3.88
C LEU A 1030 37.52 19.47 -4.58
N LYS A 1031 38.41 19.79 -5.53
CA LYS A 1031 39.21 18.88 -6.35
C LYS A 1031 40.38 18.19 -5.64
N ASP A 1032 40.78 18.66 -4.45
CA ASP A 1032 42.05 18.22 -3.82
C ASP A 1032 41.86 17.30 -2.58
N SER A 1033 40.64 16.88 -2.25
CA SER A 1033 40.43 15.87 -1.19
C SER A 1033 40.72 14.46 -1.69
N PRO A 1034 41.30 13.56 -0.87
CA PRO A 1034 41.52 12.15 -1.23
C PRO A 1034 40.24 11.47 -1.72
N GLU A 1035 39.10 11.80 -1.13
CA GLU A 1035 37.78 11.27 -1.47
C GLU A 1035 37.23 11.87 -2.78
N ALA A 1036 37.48 13.16 -3.07
CA ALA A 1036 37.15 13.75 -4.36
C ALA A 1036 38.06 13.23 -5.48
N LYS A 1037 39.34 12.94 -5.22
CA LYS A 1037 40.23 12.26 -6.17
C LYS A 1037 39.75 10.83 -6.44
N ALA A 1038 39.33 10.09 -5.42
CA ALA A 1038 38.74 8.76 -5.59
C ALA A 1038 37.41 8.79 -6.36
N ARG A 1039 36.60 9.83 -6.18
CA ARG A 1039 35.31 10.01 -6.86
C ARG A 1039 35.46 10.52 -8.29
N LEU A 1040 36.44 11.40 -8.56
CA LEU A 1040 36.83 11.80 -9.91
C LEU A 1040 37.38 10.58 -10.65
N ALA A 1041 38.26 9.78 -10.03
CA ALA A 1041 38.76 8.54 -10.62
C ALA A 1041 37.65 7.54 -10.96
N ARG A 1042 36.64 7.37 -10.09
CA ARG A 1042 35.49 6.49 -10.36
C ARG A 1042 34.52 7.06 -11.41
N ALA A 1043 34.28 8.37 -11.42
CA ALA A 1043 33.46 9.01 -12.45
C ALA A 1043 34.15 8.96 -13.82
N THR A 1044 35.46 9.18 -13.85
CA THR A 1044 36.30 9.02 -15.04
C THR A 1044 36.31 7.56 -15.49
N LEU A 1045 36.44 6.58 -14.60
CA LEU A 1045 36.33 5.15 -14.95
C LEU A 1045 34.94 4.77 -15.48
N ALA A 1046 33.87 5.35 -14.95
CA ALA A 1046 32.51 5.11 -15.43
C ALA A 1046 32.26 5.75 -16.81
N VAL A 1047 32.83 6.93 -17.07
CA VAL A 1047 32.80 7.58 -18.38
C VAL A 1047 33.68 6.83 -19.38
N LEU A 1048 34.86 6.36 -18.97
CA LEU A 1048 35.73 5.52 -19.80
C LEU A 1048 35.04 4.20 -20.15
N ALA A 1049 34.37 3.54 -19.20
CA ALA A 1049 33.61 2.33 -19.46
C ALA A 1049 32.39 2.56 -20.37
N ASP A 1050 31.73 3.72 -20.29
CA ASP A 1050 30.63 4.11 -21.20
C ASP A 1050 31.14 4.47 -22.60
N LEU A 1051 32.34 5.04 -22.73
CA LEU A 1051 33.02 5.30 -24.01
C LEU A 1051 33.55 4.02 -24.66
N GLU A 1052 34.11 3.09 -23.88
CA GLU A 1052 34.50 1.74 -24.31
C GLU A 1052 33.27 0.94 -24.80
N ALA A 1053 32.16 1.01 -24.07
CA ALA A 1053 30.91 0.35 -24.44
C ALA A 1053 30.28 0.91 -25.72
N ARG A 1054 30.63 2.14 -26.12
CA ARG A 1054 30.17 2.79 -27.36
C ARG A 1054 31.15 2.64 -28.53
N GLY A 1055 32.35 2.10 -28.30
CA GLY A 1055 33.37 1.92 -29.32
C GLY A 1055 34.10 3.21 -29.72
N ASP A 1056 34.00 4.27 -28.92
CA ASP A 1056 34.54 5.61 -29.22
C ASP A 1056 35.92 5.88 -28.57
N PHE A 1057 36.61 4.83 -28.11
CA PHE A 1057 37.91 4.95 -27.44
C PHE A 1057 39.02 4.29 -28.29
N ASP A 1058 39.84 5.11 -28.95
CA ASP A 1058 41.05 4.68 -29.64
C ASP A 1058 42.25 4.92 -28.69
N ALA A 1059 42.90 3.85 -28.25
CA ALA A 1059 43.85 3.85 -27.13
C ALA A 1059 45.24 4.44 -27.48
N ALA A 1060 45.31 5.42 -28.38
CA ALA A 1060 46.55 5.90 -28.97
C ALA A 1060 47.00 7.32 -28.56
N ASP A 1061 46.22 8.08 -27.79
CA ASP A 1061 46.66 9.39 -27.29
C ASP A 1061 46.59 9.43 -25.74
N GLU A 1062 47.77 9.25 -25.12
CA GLU A 1062 48.01 9.51 -23.71
C GLU A 1062 48.45 10.98 -23.51
N ASP A 1063 47.50 11.84 -23.13
CA ASP A 1063 47.77 13.12 -22.44
C ASP A 1063 46.64 13.48 -21.45
#